data_AF-A0A857CFA7-F1
#
_entry.id   AF-A0A857CFA7-F1
#
_cell.length_a   1.000
_cell.length_b   1.000
_cell.length_c   1.000
_cell.angle_alpha   90.00
_cell.angle_beta   90.00
_cell.angle_gamma   90.00
#
_symmetry.space_group_name_H-M   'P 1'
#
loop_
_entity.id
_entity.type
_entity.pdbx_description
1 polymer ?
#
loop_
_entity_poly.entity_id
_entity_poly.type
_entity_poly.pdbx_seq_one_letter_code
_entity_poly.pdbx_strand_id
1 'polypeptide(L)'
;MRRQYVMAALGAALVVVPGSAMARSDVGVAAAVNQDALRTPPGAVTRTVVLGDNLIFRERIETAGEGLVQILLVDGSTFTVGANSDLVIDEFVYDPDAGTGKLVATLGKGVARFVGGRLSKNAGGVTVKTPVGTIGIRGGIANLNLLDGGARFSLLFGDELSFTGLDGESRRIYERGYTLAIASAQAGNYRPEIRRTNQADIAGVQQGLAGRSGQTGGISAPPTDTQVRNSGLGQTNSGQPVVTVLPRPRPDVVQSTRITEGGQVVNEINHGANGDIIRVVVGDPPPPVDGGEVVMRVLTAASSYDPAFETFTVTDPGRQGLIGGTPGSDITATFTVTGGGTQLTGTVGGETITIPLPTGGEAAFRVVTSTGRTVAGSVHRNGDHFLAFTYFEEITAPLLIPSEGPGDIGGPLIVNEPTFGFWGVRTDPDAVLVAGANQIRRYHLSSDPVHVARTGIGHDLYFLNPLAGEMLGSYFLQNVRTSDFLTVTGPNPAENDPRFLVASMLIQGQGANQASAISVSAGQIYEDEEDGLVIGGPRRGGFRVSGYDPSVLYAGPVSSVPGGDGSHVFGPNGENFVLGFGVGDLDTGNDGSARQPLPYGSITDTVSGYMHVAQVASVSPVGEFTRTSRLLNGYASGMVEVGSNGGVAVPFWSLTPEMLTIGFDAVNNSVGARMTVLDTFEADDHLAALVLGFGDSLFTTGPNGQSALIDDDRYALTYNFGETFAVSDDGAVIAPDSNPRSYMVPSTLVAGADNALFTGVSRCTCAFLEWGYWGTRFRGQDVSETAPFDPQRRDFVHLGTWAAGDVSTFGELPTVGSASYAGHAVGNVARTTTDGPVQYLAAGNFNMTYDFGARSGTASITNFDGRNFGGSVLGPSGSPEGLNHFVGGLGNPEETLSGVLTGSFVRGPGGPAQGVVGSFGVSDPGGSYTATGVVVGQQ
;
A
#
# COMPACT_ATOMS: atom_id res chain seq x y z
N MET A 1 -49.75 -22.19 -79.88
CA MET A 1 -50.50 -21.09 -80.53
C MET A 1 -51.05 -20.16 -79.45
N ARG A 2 -50.71 -18.86 -79.56
CA ARG A 2 -51.53 -17.69 -79.22
C ARG A 2 -52.92 -17.92 -78.57
N ARG A 3 -53.17 -17.31 -77.41
CA ARG A 3 -54.24 -16.30 -77.10
C ARG A 3 -54.69 -16.36 -75.62
N GLN A 4 -54.44 -15.31 -74.83
CA GLN A 4 -55.31 -14.13 -74.52
C GLN A 4 -56.48 -14.48 -73.57
N TYR A 5 -56.34 -14.16 -72.27
CA TYR A 5 -56.88 -13.01 -71.49
C TYR A 5 -58.41 -13.01 -71.27
N VAL A 6 -58.84 -12.82 -70.00
CA VAL A 6 -59.77 -11.77 -69.53
C VAL A 6 -60.10 -11.97 -68.03
N MET A 7 -60.14 -10.86 -67.29
CA MET A 7 -60.41 -10.69 -65.86
C MET A 7 -61.84 -11.08 -65.41
N ALA A 8 -62.00 -11.44 -64.13
CA ALA A 8 -63.18 -11.08 -63.31
C ALA A 8 -62.82 -11.09 -61.81
N ALA A 9 -63.07 -9.97 -61.14
CA ALA A 9 -62.80 -9.73 -59.72
C ALA A 9 -63.92 -10.29 -58.83
N LEU A 10 -63.55 -10.95 -57.72
CA LEU A 10 -64.43 -11.23 -56.58
C LEU A 10 -63.75 -10.76 -55.30
N GLY A 11 -64.37 -9.81 -54.61
CA GLY A 11 -63.90 -9.29 -53.33
C GLY A 11 -64.37 -10.13 -52.14
N ALA A 12 -63.51 -10.26 -51.14
CA ALA A 12 -63.87 -10.58 -49.77
C ALA A 12 -62.96 -9.74 -48.84
N ALA A 13 -63.58 -8.87 -48.05
CA ALA A 13 -62.93 -8.00 -47.09
C ALA A 13 -62.40 -8.82 -45.89
N LEU A 14 -61.10 -8.74 -45.64
CA LEU A 14 -60.49 -9.23 -44.40
C LEU A 14 -60.32 -8.04 -43.44
N VAL A 15 -61.08 -8.04 -42.35
CA VAL A 15 -60.94 -7.10 -41.25
C VAL A 15 -59.63 -7.38 -40.53
N VAL A 16 -58.62 -6.53 -40.73
CA VAL A 16 -57.41 -6.51 -39.91
C VAL A 16 -57.74 -5.69 -38.67
N VAL A 17 -57.83 -6.36 -37.52
CA VAL A 17 -57.81 -5.71 -36.20
C VAL A 17 -56.36 -5.31 -35.94
N PRO A 18 -56.03 -4.01 -35.77
CA PRO A 18 -54.71 -3.64 -35.28
C PRO A 18 -54.61 -4.05 -33.81
N GLY A 19 -53.86 -5.12 -33.54
CA GLY A 19 -53.41 -5.44 -32.20
C GLY A 19 -52.41 -4.37 -31.77
N SER A 20 -52.81 -3.52 -30.83
CA SER A 20 -51.91 -2.61 -30.13
C SER A 20 -50.97 -3.44 -29.26
N ALA A 21 -49.80 -3.80 -29.78
CA ALA A 21 -48.68 -4.23 -28.96
C ALA A 21 -48.17 -2.99 -28.19
N MET A 22 -48.60 -2.81 -26.94
CA MET A 22 -47.91 -1.89 -26.04
C MET A 22 -46.57 -2.52 -25.69
N ALA A 23 -45.50 -2.05 -26.33
CA ALA A 23 -44.14 -2.39 -25.95
C ALA A 23 -43.92 -1.93 -24.51
N ARG A 24 -43.83 -2.90 -23.58
CA ARG A 24 -43.43 -2.66 -22.19
C ARG A 24 -41.90 -2.58 -22.15
N SER A 25 -41.35 -1.37 -22.15
CA SER A 25 -39.93 -1.15 -21.89
C SER A 25 -39.75 -1.02 -20.38
N ASP A 26 -39.23 -2.06 -19.74
CA ASP A 26 -38.83 -2.00 -18.33
C ASP A 26 -37.70 -0.96 -18.19
N VAL A 27 -37.82 -0.05 -17.22
CA VAL A 27 -36.88 1.07 -17.03
C VAL A 27 -35.92 0.85 -15.85
N GLY A 28 -36.24 -0.09 -14.96
CA GLY A 28 -35.42 -0.46 -13.81
C GLY A 28 -36.10 -1.46 -12.88
N VAL A 29 -35.45 -1.75 -11.75
CA VAL A 29 -35.91 -2.72 -10.74
C VAL A 29 -35.90 -2.10 -9.34
N ALA A 30 -36.84 -2.50 -8.49
CA ALA A 30 -36.79 -2.20 -7.06
C ALA A 30 -35.69 -3.07 -6.40
N ALA A 31 -34.56 -2.44 -6.04
CA ALA A 31 -33.37 -3.10 -5.49
C ALA A 31 -33.36 -3.17 -3.95
N ALA A 32 -34.15 -2.31 -3.30
CA ALA A 32 -34.44 -2.38 -1.86
C ALA A 32 -35.81 -1.77 -1.59
N VAL A 33 -36.58 -2.32 -0.66
CA VAL A 33 -37.92 -1.83 -0.30
C VAL A 33 -38.10 -1.95 1.21
N ASN A 34 -38.75 -0.97 1.83
CA ASN A 34 -39.27 -1.03 3.19
C ASN A 34 -40.80 -0.90 3.20
N GLN A 35 -41.43 -1.24 4.31
CA GLN A 35 -42.91 -1.23 4.45
C GLN A 35 -43.51 0.14 4.08
N ASP A 36 -44.77 0.21 3.66
CA ASP A 36 -45.47 1.45 3.28
C ASP A 36 -44.98 2.16 2.00
N ALA A 37 -44.54 1.38 1.01
CA ALA A 37 -44.29 1.84 -0.36
C ALA A 37 -45.35 1.31 -1.36
N LEU A 38 -45.95 2.20 -2.14
CA LEU A 38 -46.94 1.90 -3.17
C LEU A 38 -46.40 2.27 -4.56
N ARG A 39 -46.74 1.46 -5.57
CA ARG A 39 -46.54 1.72 -6.98
C ARG A 39 -47.88 1.80 -7.71
N THR A 40 -48.01 2.75 -8.63
CA THR A 40 -49.15 2.86 -9.54
C THR A 40 -48.63 2.89 -10.99
N PRO A 41 -48.62 1.74 -11.69
CA PRO A 41 -48.27 1.70 -13.10
C PRO A 41 -49.33 2.41 -13.97
N PRO A 42 -48.99 2.98 -15.14
CA PRO A 42 -49.95 3.63 -16.02
C PRO A 42 -51.11 2.72 -16.43
N GLY A 43 -52.35 3.17 -16.21
CA GLY A 43 -53.56 2.41 -16.57
C GLY A 43 -53.84 1.17 -15.69
N ALA A 44 -53.06 0.97 -14.63
CA ALA A 44 -53.24 -0.11 -13.66
C ALA A 44 -53.65 0.43 -12.28
N VAL A 45 -54.15 -0.45 -11.41
CA VAL A 45 -54.48 -0.11 -10.03
C VAL A 45 -53.22 0.01 -9.16
N THR A 46 -53.27 0.90 -8.16
CA THR A 46 -52.23 1.05 -7.15
C THR A 46 -52.03 -0.25 -6.35
N ARG A 47 -50.77 -0.61 -6.09
CA ARG A 47 -50.37 -1.81 -5.35
C ARG A 47 -49.06 -1.59 -4.58
N THR A 48 -48.75 -2.44 -3.61
CA THR A 48 -47.49 -2.36 -2.85
C THR A 48 -46.27 -2.64 -3.73
N VAL A 49 -45.16 -1.94 -3.49
CA VAL A 49 -43.86 -2.24 -4.11
C VAL A 49 -43.27 -3.48 -3.43
N VAL A 50 -42.80 -4.44 -4.22
CA VAL A 50 -42.09 -5.62 -3.72
C VAL A 50 -40.65 -5.62 -4.25
N LEU A 51 -39.70 -6.12 -3.47
CA LEU A 51 -38.32 -6.29 -3.92
C LEU A 51 -38.28 -7.10 -5.23
N GLY A 52 -37.50 -6.62 -6.21
CA GLY A 52 -37.37 -7.24 -7.53
C GLY A 52 -38.47 -6.85 -8.52
N ASP A 53 -39.42 -5.99 -8.13
CA ASP A 53 -40.44 -5.48 -9.04
C ASP A 53 -39.83 -4.70 -10.20
N ASN A 54 -40.14 -5.11 -11.43
CA ASN A 54 -39.82 -4.32 -12.63
C ASN A 54 -40.67 -3.06 -12.66
N LEU A 55 -40.02 -1.91 -12.78
CA LEU A 55 -40.66 -0.62 -12.96
C LEU A 55 -40.73 -0.26 -14.44
N ILE A 56 -41.83 0.39 -14.83
CA ILE A 56 -42.07 0.87 -16.20
C ILE A 56 -42.15 2.39 -16.22
N PHE A 57 -41.94 3.01 -17.38
CA PHE A 57 -42.05 4.47 -17.52
C PHE A 57 -43.46 4.97 -17.14
N ARG A 58 -43.53 6.20 -16.61
CA ARG A 58 -44.72 6.86 -16.02
C ARG A 58 -45.34 6.16 -14.81
N GLU A 59 -44.59 5.25 -14.20
CA GLU A 59 -44.97 4.65 -12.94
C GLU A 59 -44.71 5.60 -11.77
N ARG A 60 -45.70 5.70 -10.88
CA ARG A 60 -45.65 6.54 -9.66
C ARG A 60 -45.30 5.69 -8.45
N ILE A 61 -44.28 6.10 -7.71
CA ILE A 61 -43.82 5.51 -6.45
C ILE A 61 -44.15 6.46 -5.31
N GLU A 62 -44.98 6.00 -4.38
CA GLU A 62 -45.41 6.74 -3.20
C GLU A 62 -44.93 6.01 -1.94
N THR A 63 -44.17 6.68 -1.09
CA THR A 63 -43.76 6.17 0.22
C THR A 63 -44.48 6.97 1.32
N ALA A 64 -44.94 6.28 2.36
CA ALA A 64 -45.57 6.90 3.53
C ALA A 64 -44.84 6.48 4.82
N GLY A 65 -44.97 7.26 5.90
CA GLY A 65 -44.53 6.85 7.23
C GLY A 65 -43.04 6.50 7.30
N GLU A 66 -42.73 5.21 7.25
CA GLU A 66 -41.38 4.62 7.31
C GLU A 66 -40.88 4.02 5.97
N GLY A 67 -41.64 4.23 4.89
CA GLY A 67 -41.36 3.66 3.57
C GLY A 67 -40.11 4.21 2.91
N LEU A 68 -39.31 3.29 2.37
CA LEU A 68 -38.07 3.54 1.66
C LEU A 68 -38.04 2.63 0.43
N VAL A 69 -37.69 3.17 -0.74
CA VAL A 69 -37.51 2.37 -1.96
C VAL A 69 -36.22 2.78 -2.64
N GLN A 70 -35.35 1.82 -2.95
CA GLN A 70 -34.23 2.03 -3.87
C GLN A 70 -34.58 1.43 -5.23
N ILE A 71 -34.44 2.25 -6.26
CA ILE A 71 -34.68 1.90 -7.66
C ILE A 71 -33.33 1.88 -8.37
N LEU A 72 -32.98 0.75 -8.98
CA LEU A 72 -31.83 0.62 -9.88
C LEU A 72 -32.32 0.69 -11.33
N LEU A 73 -31.87 1.69 -12.07
CA LEU A 73 -32.21 1.88 -13.49
C LEU A 73 -31.21 1.15 -14.40
N VAL A 74 -31.63 0.85 -15.62
CA VAL A 74 -30.84 0.05 -16.58
C VAL A 74 -29.52 0.73 -16.99
N ASP A 75 -29.42 2.06 -16.89
CA ASP A 75 -28.17 2.80 -17.16
C ASP A 75 -27.17 2.75 -15.99
N GLY A 76 -27.53 2.05 -14.91
CA GLY A 76 -26.75 1.91 -13.68
C GLY A 76 -26.97 3.05 -12.67
N SER A 77 -27.84 4.01 -12.95
CA SER A 77 -28.20 5.05 -11.97
C SER A 77 -29.15 4.51 -10.90
N THR A 78 -29.16 5.14 -9.72
CA THR A 78 -30.09 4.77 -8.65
C THR A 78 -30.87 5.97 -8.11
N PHE A 79 -32.14 5.74 -7.79
CA PHE A 79 -32.96 6.63 -6.95
C PHE A 79 -33.25 5.95 -5.62
N THR A 80 -32.80 6.53 -4.53
CA THR A 80 -33.24 6.15 -3.18
C THR A 80 -34.32 7.13 -2.75
N VAL A 81 -35.57 6.67 -2.65
CA VAL A 81 -36.76 7.43 -2.30
C VAL A 81 -37.08 7.21 -0.83
N GLY A 82 -36.96 8.26 -0.03
CA GLY A 82 -37.15 8.22 1.42
C GLY A 82 -38.60 8.31 1.85
N ALA A 83 -38.83 8.35 3.16
CA ALA A 83 -40.16 8.43 3.75
C ALA A 83 -40.97 9.66 3.28
N ASN A 84 -42.28 9.49 3.16
CA ASN A 84 -43.25 10.54 2.80
C ASN A 84 -42.98 11.19 1.42
N SER A 85 -42.50 10.41 0.47
CA SER A 85 -42.07 10.89 -0.85
C SER A 85 -43.00 10.46 -1.98
N ASP A 86 -42.95 11.23 -3.06
CA ASP A 86 -43.70 10.99 -4.28
C ASP A 86 -42.77 11.15 -5.49
N LEU A 87 -42.43 10.05 -6.16
CA LEU A 87 -41.53 10.03 -7.31
C LEU A 87 -42.21 9.38 -8.52
N VAL A 88 -42.16 10.02 -9.68
CA VAL A 88 -42.58 9.46 -10.97
C VAL A 88 -41.37 9.43 -11.92
N ILE A 89 -41.13 8.33 -12.62
CA ILE A 89 -40.15 8.30 -13.72
C ILE A 89 -40.92 8.62 -15.02
N ASP A 90 -40.92 9.87 -15.46
CA ASP A 90 -41.75 10.34 -16.58
C ASP A 90 -41.29 9.82 -17.95
N GLU A 91 -39.98 9.77 -18.16
CA GLU A 91 -39.33 9.41 -19.42
C GLU A 91 -38.00 8.72 -19.11
N PHE A 92 -37.76 7.57 -19.72
CA PHE A 92 -36.46 6.91 -19.67
C PHE A 92 -36.18 6.27 -21.03
N VAL A 93 -35.20 6.82 -21.74
CA VAL A 93 -34.70 6.29 -23.00
C VAL A 93 -33.22 6.05 -22.78
N TYR A 94 -32.74 4.84 -23.06
CA TYR A 94 -31.34 4.50 -22.94
C TYR A 94 -30.93 3.52 -24.03
N ASP A 95 -29.93 3.89 -24.80
CA ASP A 95 -29.24 3.04 -25.76
C ASP A 95 -27.92 2.56 -25.11
N PRO A 96 -27.80 1.29 -24.71
CA PRO A 96 -26.61 0.78 -24.04
C PRO A 96 -25.39 0.69 -24.95
N ASP A 97 -25.58 0.55 -26.27
CA ASP A 97 -24.48 0.44 -27.24
C ASP A 97 -23.89 1.83 -27.54
N ALA A 98 -24.75 2.84 -27.66
CA ALA A 98 -24.34 4.22 -27.88
C ALA A 98 -24.02 4.99 -26.58
N GLY A 99 -24.46 4.50 -25.41
CA GLY A 99 -24.35 5.19 -24.13
C GLY A 99 -25.12 6.51 -24.08
N THR A 100 -26.12 6.69 -24.96
CA THR A 100 -26.92 7.92 -25.08
C THR A 100 -28.36 7.69 -24.62
N GLY A 101 -29.04 8.78 -24.30
CA GLY A 101 -30.44 8.73 -23.87
C GLY A 101 -30.78 9.84 -22.89
N LYS A 102 -31.91 9.67 -22.20
CA LYS A 102 -32.51 10.71 -21.36
C LYS A 102 -33.35 10.10 -20.25
N LEU A 103 -33.16 10.60 -19.03
CA LEU A 103 -33.95 10.30 -17.85
C LEU A 103 -34.64 11.57 -17.38
N VAL A 104 -35.97 11.54 -17.33
CA VAL A 104 -36.81 12.57 -16.72
C VAL A 104 -37.61 11.95 -15.60
N ALA A 105 -37.49 12.49 -14.40
CA ALA A 105 -38.30 12.13 -13.25
C ALA A 105 -39.03 13.36 -12.70
N THR A 106 -40.09 13.15 -11.94
CA THR A 106 -40.80 14.18 -11.18
C THR A 106 -40.79 13.76 -9.71
N LEU A 107 -40.21 14.58 -8.83
CA LEU A 107 -40.30 14.45 -7.38
C LEU A 107 -41.32 15.45 -6.87
N GLY A 108 -42.52 14.99 -6.52
CA GLY A 108 -43.64 15.83 -6.09
C GLY A 108 -43.51 16.34 -4.66
N LYS A 109 -42.98 15.52 -3.76
CA LYS A 109 -42.71 15.85 -2.34
C LYS A 109 -41.74 14.84 -1.74
N GLY A 110 -41.25 15.13 -0.54
CA GLY A 110 -40.42 14.22 0.25
C GLY A 110 -38.94 14.33 -0.08
N VAL A 111 -38.20 13.24 0.11
CA VAL A 111 -36.74 13.20 -0.05
C VAL A 111 -36.32 12.10 -1.01
N ALA A 112 -35.38 12.42 -1.89
CA ALA A 112 -34.74 11.44 -2.75
C ALA A 112 -33.24 11.70 -2.85
N ARG A 113 -32.46 10.64 -2.96
CA ARG A 113 -31.07 10.70 -3.41
C ARG A 113 -30.98 10.08 -4.80
N PHE A 114 -30.38 10.81 -5.72
CA PHE A 114 -30.01 10.30 -7.02
C PHE A 114 -28.51 10.02 -7.05
N VAL A 115 -28.11 8.85 -7.52
CA VAL A 115 -26.72 8.49 -7.82
C VAL A 115 -26.59 8.26 -9.31
N GLY A 116 -25.78 9.09 -9.96
CA GLY A 116 -25.62 9.11 -11.41
C GLY A 116 -25.08 7.81 -12.01
N GLY A 117 -25.74 7.36 -13.08
CA GLY A 117 -25.32 6.27 -13.96
C GLY A 117 -24.77 6.79 -15.28
N ARG A 118 -24.80 5.96 -16.33
CA ARG A 118 -24.24 6.30 -17.65
C ARG A 118 -24.92 7.52 -18.29
N LEU A 119 -26.24 7.69 -18.15
CA LEU A 119 -26.93 8.85 -18.72
C LEU A 119 -26.57 10.18 -18.05
N SER A 120 -26.26 10.14 -16.75
CA SER A 120 -25.89 11.36 -16.00
C SER A 120 -24.57 11.96 -16.49
N LYS A 121 -23.71 11.21 -17.18
CA LYS A 121 -22.45 11.72 -17.73
C LYS A 121 -22.66 12.67 -18.92
N ASN A 122 -23.84 12.67 -19.53
CA ASN A 122 -24.19 13.53 -20.65
C ASN A 122 -24.91 14.81 -20.17
N ALA A 123 -24.58 15.96 -20.75
CA ALA A 123 -25.29 17.20 -20.46
C ALA A 123 -26.78 17.09 -20.84
N GLY A 124 -27.67 17.38 -19.89
CA GLY A 124 -29.12 17.22 -20.07
C GLY A 124 -29.63 15.77 -20.04
N GLY A 125 -28.76 14.79 -19.73
CA GLY A 125 -29.12 13.38 -19.67
C GLY A 125 -30.02 13.01 -18.50
N VAL A 126 -30.00 13.77 -17.40
CA VAL A 126 -30.89 13.56 -16.24
C VAL A 126 -31.56 14.87 -15.83
N THR A 127 -32.88 14.83 -15.71
CA THR A 127 -33.71 15.95 -15.28
C THR A 127 -34.73 15.50 -14.23
N VAL A 128 -34.84 16.21 -13.11
CA VAL A 128 -35.83 15.99 -12.06
C VAL A 128 -36.72 17.22 -11.90
N LYS A 129 -38.00 17.09 -12.19
CA LYS A 129 -39.01 18.15 -12.00
C LYS A 129 -39.48 18.17 -10.56
N THR A 130 -39.68 19.36 -10.00
CA THR A 130 -40.18 19.57 -8.65
C THR A 130 -41.21 20.70 -8.64
N PRO A 131 -42.03 20.84 -7.58
CA PRO A 131 -43.00 21.94 -7.48
C PRO A 131 -42.36 23.34 -7.48
N VAL A 132 -41.07 23.46 -7.17
CA VAL A 132 -40.35 24.75 -7.08
C VAL A 132 -39.50 25.04 -8.32
N GLY A 133 -39.36 24.09 -9.25
CA GLY A 133 -38.53 24.24 -10.44
C GLY A 133 -37.97 22.91 -10.94
N THR A 134 -37.09 22.98 -11.96
CA THR A 134 -36.50 21.81 -12.60
C THR A 134 -35.02 21.69 -12.25
N ILE A 135 -34.59 20.48 -11.87
CA ILE A 135 -33.22 20.15 -11.52
C ILE A 135 -32.58 19.36 -12.66
N GLY A 136 -31.43 19.80 -13.17
CA GLY A 136 -30.56 18.99 -14.03
C GLY A 136 -29.42 18.41 -13.21
N ILE A 137 -29.08 17.14 -13.41
CA ILE A 137 -27.98 16.48 -12.68
C ILE A 137 -26.98 15.92 -13.69
N ARG A 138 -25.70 16.26 -13.53
CA ARG A 138 -24.61 15.75 -14.36
C ARG A 138 -23.52 15.07 -13.52
N GLY A 139 -23.23 13.82 -13.84
CA GLY A 139 -22.01 13.12 -13.43
C GLY A 139 -21.88 12.74 -11.96
N GLY A 140 -22.95 12.79 -11.14
CA GLY A 140 -22.78 12.41 -9.74
C GLY A 140 -24.04 12.31 -8.89
N ILE A 141 -23.89 12.62 -7.60
CA ILE A 141 -24.84 12.35 -6.52
C ILE A 141 -25.54 13.65 -6.12
N ALA A 142 -26.86 13.65 -6.22
CA ALA A 142 -27.70 14.76 -5.79
C ALA A 142 -28.67 14.34 -4.69
N ASN A 143 -28.72 15.11 -3.61
CA ASN A 143 -29.77 15.03 -2.62
C ASN A 143 -30.88 16.01 -2.99
N LEU A 144 -32.13 15.55 -2.97
CA LEU A 144 -33.32 16.35 -3.22
C LEU A 144 -34.22 16.25 -1.99
N ASN A 145 -34.46 17.36 -1.31
CA ASN A 145 -35.29 17.41 -0.11
C ASN A 145 -36.36 18.49 -0.25
N LEU A 146 -37.62 18.07 -0.32
CA LEU A 146 -38.82 18.90 -0.42
C LEU A 146 -39.70 18.80 0.85
N LEU A 147 -39.12 18.40 1.97
CA LEU A 147 -39.79 18.35 3.27
C LEU A 147 -39.87 19.75 3.91
N ASP A 148 -40.76 19.89 4.90
CA ASP A 148 -40.88 21.09 5.76
C ASP A 148 -41.24 22.40 5.04
N GLY A 149 -41.86 22.30 3.86
CA GLY A 149 -42.38 23.44 3.10
C GLY A 149 -41.32 24.29 2.39
N GLY A 150 -40.03 23.91 2.46
CA GLY A 150 -38.93 24.46 1.66
C GLY A 150 -38.36 23.44 0.69
N ALA A 151 -37.37 23.84 -0.11
CA ALA A 151 -36.67 22.93 -1.01
C ALA A 151 -35.16 23.07 -0.85
N ARG A 152 -34.45 21.95 -0.78
CA ARG A 152 -32.98 21.88 -0.70
C ARG A 152 -32.48 20.87 -1.72
N PHE A 153 -31.59 21.30 -2.58
CA PHE A 153 -30.97 20.47 -3.60
C PHE A 153 -29.46 20.55 -3.44
N SER A 154 -28.82 19.46 -3.01
CA SER A 154 -27.39 19.43 -2.70
C SER A 154 -26.65 18.58 -3.71
N LEU A 155 -25.60 19.14 -4.32
CA LEU A 155 -24.66 18.37 -5.12
C LEU A 155 -23.61 17.78 -4.17
N LEU A 156 -23.70 16.48 -3.88
CA LEU A 156 -22.73 15.80 -3.02
C LEU A 156 -21.48 15.38 -3.79
N PHE A 157 -21.67 15.03 -5.06
CA PHE A 157 -20.62 14.61 -5.98
C PHE A 157 -21.11 14.85 -7.42
N GLY A 158 -20.23 15.06 -8.39
CA GLY A 158 -20.57 15.24 -9.81
C GLY A 158 -20.23 16.62 -10.37
N ASP A 159 -20.48 16.78 -11.67
CA ASP A 159 -20.04 17.94 -12.46
C ASP A 159 -20.96 19.16 -12.32
N GLU A 160 -22.27 18.94 -12.22
CA GLU A 160 -23.25 20.03 -12.22
C GLU A 160 -24.57 19.58 -11.58
N LEU A 161 -25.11 20.43 -10.70
CA LEU A 161 -26.53 20.48 -10.41
C LEU A 161 -27.07 21.82 -10.89
N SER A 162 -27.90 21.80 -11.93
CA SER A 162 -28.61 22.99 -12.40
C SER A 162 -30.01 23.04 -11.81
N PHE A 163 -30.49 24.24 -11.53
CA PHE A 163 -31.85 24.52 -11.11
C PHE A 163 -32.43 25.59 -12.03
N THR A 164 -33.62 25.38 -12.55
CA THR A 164 -34.38 26.41 -13.26
C THR A 164 -35.70 26.63 -12.53
N GLY A 165 -35.88 27.83 -11.96
CA GLY A 165 -37.07 28.22 -11.22
C GLY A 165 -38.30 28.35 -12.12
N LEU A 166 -39.49 28.44 -11.50
CA LEU A 166 -40.75 28.66 -12.22
C LEU A 166 -40.82 30.03 -12.93
N ASP A 167 -40.00 30.99 -12.48
CA ASP A 167 -39.79 32.30 -13.08
C ASP A 167 -38.86 32.26 -14.32
N GLY A 168 -38.28 31.10 -14.62
CA GLY A 168 -37.33 30.91 -15.72
C GLY A 168 -35.89 31.28 -15.38
N GLU A 169 -35.59 31.71 -14.15
CA GLU A 169 -34.22 31.96 -13.73
C GLU A 169 -33.48 30.63 -13.52
N SER A 170 -32.34 30.47 -14.21
CA SER A 170 -31.46 29.32 -14.04
C SER A 170 -30.30 29.64 -13.10
N ARG A 171 -29.99 28.69 -12.22
CA ARG A 171 -28.88 28.69 -11.28
C ARG A 171 -28.17 27.37 -11.35
N ARG A 172 -26.88 27.36 -11.06
CA ARG A 172 -26.06 26.17 -11.21
C ARG A 172 -25.09 26.06 -10.06
N ILE A 173 -24.96 24.85 -9.55
CA ILE A 173 -23.95 24.43 -8.60
C ILE A 173 -22.97 23.58 -9.40
N TYR A 174 -21.73 24.06 -9.51
CA TYR A 174 -20.62 23.35 -10.15
C TYR A 174 -19.61 22.83 -9.12
N GLU A 175 -19.80 23.19 -7.86
CA GLU A 175 -18.93 22.85 -6.75
C GLU A 175 -19.69 21.88 -5.83
N ARG A 176 -19.15 20.68 -5.64
CA ARG A 176 -19.68 19.71 -4.69
C ARG A 176 -19.73 20.29 -3.27
N GLY A 177 -20.61 19.78 -2.42
CA GLY A 177 -20.77 20.28 -1.06
C GLY A 177 -21.50 21.62 -0.97
N TYR A 178 -22.25 22.00 -2.01
CA TYR A 178 -23.16 23.14 -1.99
C TYR A 178 -24.61 22.72 -2.12
N THR A 179 -25.47 23.46 -1.44
CA THR A 179 -26.93 23.31 -1.46
C THR A 179 -27.55 24.55 -2.09
N LEU A 180 -28.48 24.33 -3.01
CA LEU A 180 -29.46 25.33 -3.39
C LEU A 180 -30.65 25.19 -2.44
N ALA A 181 -30.84 26.19 -1.58
CA ALA A 181 -31.91 26.24 -0.61
C ALA A 181 -32.98 27.26 -1.04
N ILE A 182 -34.25 26.90 -0.89
CA ILE A 182 -35.41 27.75 -1.18
C ILE A 182 -36.29 27.76 0.09
N ALA A 183 -36.49 28.94 0.67
CA ALA A 183 -37.28 29.12 1.89
C ALA A 183 -38.79 28.96 1.64
N SER A 184 -39.55 28.61 2.69
CA SER A 184 -40.97 28.28 2.59
C SER A 184 -41.88 29.50 2.35
N ALA A 185 -43.01 29.24 1.68
CA ALA A 185 -43.92 30.18 1.03
C ALA A 185 -44.81 31.05 1.97
N GLN A 186 -44.25 31.62 3.05
CA GLN A 186 -45.00 32.55 3.90
C GLN A 186 -44.86 34.03 3.52
N ALA A 187 -44.04 34.38 2.52
CA ALA A 187 -43.78 35.79 2.17
C ALA A 187 -43.57 36.09 0.67
N GLY A 188 -44.14 35.32 -0.25
CA GLY A 188 -44.22 35.69 -1.68
C GLY A 188 -42.88 35.94 -2.41
N ASN A 189 -41.74 35.60 -1.80
CA ASN A 189 -40.40 35.78 -2.35
C ASN A 189 -39.69 34.42 -2.39
N TYR A 190 -39.75 33.74 -3.53
CA TYR A 190 -38.89 32.59 -3.83
C TYR A 190 -37.49 33.13 -4.14
N ARG A 191 -36.65 33.28 -3.12
CA ARG A 191 -35.22 33.57 -3.34
C ARG A 191 -34.44 32.28 -3.10
N PRO A 192 -34.03 31.58 -4.17
CA PRO A 192 -33.05 30.53 -4.01
C PRO A 192 -31.75 31.13 -3.46
N GLU A 193 -31.05 30.38 -2.63
CA GLU A 193 -29.74 30.73 -2.09
C GLU A 193 -28.83 29.54 -2.33
N ILE A 194 -27.70 29.78 -3.00
CA ILE A 194 -26.63 28.78 -3.08
C ILE A 194 -25.67 29.07 -1.95
N ARG A 195 -25.49 28.07 -1.08
CA ARG A 195 -24.57 28.15 0.06
C ARG A 195 -23.92 26.79 0.27
N ARG A 196 -22.82 26.76 1.02
CA ARG A 196 -22.23 25.48 1.44
C ARG A 196 -23.29 24.64 2.15
N THR A 197 -23.31 23.36 1.80
CA THR A 197 -24.15 22.35 2.41
C THR A 197 -23.79 22.29 3.88
N ASN A 198 -24.77 22.55 4.75
CA ASN A 198 -24.55 22.53 6.19
C ASN A 198 -25.08 21.21 6.79
N GLN A 199 -24.81 21.01 8.08
CA GLN A 199 -25.22 19.79 8.79
C GLN A 199 -26.74 19.56 8.74
N ALA A 200 -27.57 20.62 8.74
CA ALA A 200 -29.03 20.48 8.66
C ALA A 200 -29.50 19.96 7.29
N ASP A 201 -28.83 20.34 6.20
CA ASP A 201 -29.14 19.85 4.86
C ASP A 201 -28.84 18.35 4.74
N ILE A 202 -27.70 17.90 5.30
CA ILE A 202 -27.30 16.49 5.31
C ILE A 202 -28.17 15.67 6.26
N ALA A 203 -28.39 16.15 7.49
CA ALA A 203 -29.17 15.46 8.50
C ALA A 203 -30.63 15.26 8.06
N GLY A 204 -31.25 16.26 7.44
CA GLY A 204 -32.62 16.15 6.93
C GLY A 204 -32.77 15.06 5.85
N VAL A 205 -31.72 14.85 5.03
CA VAL A 205 -31.72 13.79 4.03
C VAL A 205 -31.38 12.44 4.64
N GLN A 206 -30.37 12.37 5.51
CA GLN A 206 -30.02 11.14 6.21
C GLN A 206 -31.17 10.61 7.05
N GLN A 207 -31.89 11.47 7.78
CA GLN A 207 -33.06 11.07 8.57
C GLN A 207 -34.21 10.54 7.71
N GLY A 208 -34.41 11.10 6.51
CA GLY A 208 -35.47 10.65 5.61
C GLY A 208 -35.09 9.42 4.77
N LEU A 209 -33.80 9.09 4.64
CA LEU A 209 -33.28 7.94 3.91
C LEU A 209 -32.79 6.78 4.82
N ALA A 210 -32.65 7.01 6.12
CA ALA A 210 -32.20 5.98 7.07
C ALA A 210 -33.32 5.00 7.42
N GLY A 211 -32.98 3.71 7.49
CA GLY A 211 -33.81 2.72 8.17
C GLY A 211 -33.79 2.96 9.68
N ARG A 212 -34.94 2.83 10.35
CA ARG A 212 -35.05 2.91 11.81
C ARG A 212 -34.95 1.53 12.44
N SER A 213 -34.55 1.50 13.72
CA SER A 213 -34.49 0.27 14.51
C SER A 213 -35.85 -0.46 14.52
N GLY A 214 -35.84 -1.75 14.20
CA GLY A 214 -37.05 -2.59 14.10
C GLY A 214 -37.65 -2.74 12.71
N GLN A 215 -37.11 -2.06 11.69
CA GLN A 215 -37.56 -2.19 10.31
C GLN A 215 -36.92 -3.40 9.62
N THR A 216 -37.74 -4.15 8.87
CA THR A 216 -37.33 -5.43 8.29
C THR A 216 -37.13 -5.38 6.76
N GLY A 217 -37.38 -4.25 6.11
CA GLY A 217 -37.27 -4.16 4.64
C GLY A 217 -38.43 -4.86 3.93
N GLY A 218 -39.66 -4.77 4.48
CA GLY A 218 -40.86 -5.31 3.83
C GLY A 218 -41.14 -6.80 4.06
N ILE A 219 -40.31 -7.51 4.83
CA ILE A 219 -40.56 -8.90 5.22
C ILE A 219 -41.54 -8.97 6.41
N SER A 220 -42.71 -9.59 6.20
CA SER A 220 -43.79 -9.70 7.18
C SER A 220 -43.49 -10.63 8.35
N ALA A 221 -42.48 -11.48 8.20
CA ALA A 221 -41.94 -12.35 9.24
C ALA A 221 -40.45 -12.57 8.97
N PRO A 222 -39.52 -11.87 9.66
CA PRO A 222 -38.10 -12.09 9.46
C PRO A 222 -37.79 -13.57 9.67
N PRO A 223 -36.89 -14.18 8.86
CA PRO A 223 -36.64 -15.60 8.97
C PRO A 223 -36.03 -15.84 10.34
N THR A 224 -36.69 -16.66 11.15
CA THR A 224 -36.09 -17.11 12.40
C THR A 224 -34.79 -17.85 12.11
N ASP A 225 -33.85 -17.84 13.05
CA ASP A 225 -32.61 -18.63 12.93
C ASP A 225 -32.90 -20.11 12.63
N THR A 226 -34.06 -20.62 13.05
CA THR A 226 -34.55 -21.96 12.73
C THR A 226 -34.97 -22.10 11.26
N GLN A 227 -35.61 -21.10 10.67
CA GLN A 227 -35.97 -21.10 9.25
C GLN A 227 -34.75 -20.94 8.34
N VAL A 228 -33.77 -20.11 8.70
CA VAL A 228 -32.49 -20.00 7.96
C VAL A 228 -31.75 -21.34 8.02
N ARG A 229 -31.67 -21.96 9.21
CA ARG A 229 -31.03 -23.26 9.41
C ARG A 229 -31.71 -24.40 8.63
N ASN A 230 -33.03 -24.33 8.44
CA ASN A 230 -33.80 -25.33 7.69
C ASN A 230 -33.91 -25.03 6.19
N SER A 231 -33.50 -23.85 5.72
CA SER A 231 -33.62 -23.43 4.31
C SER A 231 -32.63 -24.12 3.37
N GLY A 232 -31.59 -24.76 3.92
CA GLY A 232 -30.55 -25.42 3.11
C GLY A 232 -29.61 -24.46 2.38
N LEU A 233 -29.75 -23.13 2.55
CA LEU A 233 -28.88 -22.12 1.93
C LEU A 233 -27.40 -22.27 2.31
N GLY A 234 -27.09 -22.89 3.46
CA GLY A 234 -25.72 -23.23 3.85
C GLY A 234 -25.16 -24.51 3.21
N GLN A 235 -25.95 -25.27 2.44
CA GLN A 235 -25.55 -26.57 1.86
C GLN A 235 -25.40 -26.59 0.33
N THR A 236 -25.48 -25.42 -0.33
CA THR A 236 -25.10 -25.28 -1.74
C THR A 236 -23.98 -24.26 -1.91
N ASN A 237 -22.83 -24.56 -1.29
CA ASN A 237 -21.54 -24.14 -1.84
C ASN A 237 -20.68 -25.40 -2.09
N SER A 238 -20.26 -25.52 -3.35
CA SER A 238 -19.31 -26.47 -3.97
C SER A 238 -19.48 -28.00 -3.88
N GLY A 239 -20.36 -28.57 -3.07
CA GLY A 239 -20.65 -30.03 -3.14
C GLY A 239 -19.44 -30.96 -2.89
N GLN A 240 -18.40 -30.47 -2.22
CA GLN A 240 -17.26 -31.29 -1.75
C GLN A 240 -17.47 -31.66 -0.27
N PRO A 241 -17.17 -32.90 0.15
CA PRO A 241 -17.41 -33.35 1.53
C PRO A 241 -16.47 -32.67 2.53
N VAL A 242 -17.04 -32.23 3.66
CA VAL A 242 -16.32 -31.64 4.81
C VAL A 242 -15.63 -32.74 5.62
N VAL A 243 -14.31 -32.66 5.75
CA VAL A 243 -13.55 -33.47 6.71
C VAL A 243 -13.99 -33.08 8.13
N THR A 244 -14.73 -33.96 8.80
CA THR A 244 -15.25 -33.72 10.16
C THR A 244 -14.22 -34.18 11.19
N VAL A 245 -13.60 -33.24 11.91
CA VAL A 245 -12.87 -33.53 13.16
C VAL A 245 -13.79 -33.18 14.33
N LEU A 246 -14.00 -34.12 15.26
CA LEU A 246 -14.91 -33.97 16.41
C LEU A 246 -14.47 -32.83 17.36
N PRO A 247 -15.41 -32.07 17.97
CA PRO A 247 -15.07 -31.01 18.91
C PRO A 247 -14.54 -31.58 20.24
N ARG A 248 -13.38 -31.10 20.72
CA ARG A 248 -12.97 -31.29 22.12
C ARG A 248 -13.79 -30.36 23.03
N PRO A 249 -14.11 -30.76 24.30
CA PRO A 249 -14.92 -29.96 25.21
C PRO A 249 -14.25 -28.62 25.54
N ARG A 250 -15.04 -27.54 25.61
CA ARG A 250 -14.57 -26.23 26.11
C ARG A 250 -14.21 -26.33 27.60
N PRO A 251 -13.05 -25.83 28.04
CA PRO A 251 -12.78 -25.62 29.46
C PRO A 251 -13.69 -24.53 30.04
N ASP A 252 -14.09 -24.70 31.30
CA ASP A 252 -14.86 -23.72 32.07
C ASP A 252 -14.11 -22.39 32.25
N VAL A 253 -14.85 -21.30 32.11
CA VAL A 253 -14.35 -19.93 32.26
C VAL A 253 -14.07 -19.65 33.73
N VAL A 254 -12.80 -19.68 34.12
CA VAL A 254 -12.32 -19.11 35.39
C VAL A 254 -12.08 -17.61 35.16
N GLN A 255 -12.70 -16.75 35.97
CA GLN A 255 -12.39 -15.31 36.00
C GLN A 255 -10.90 -15.11 36.25
N SER A 256 -10.23 -14.34 35.38
CA SER A 256 -8.79 -14.13 35.48
C SER A 256 -8.44 -13.34 36.74
N THR A 257 -7.85 -14.02 37.72
CA THR A 257 -6.90 -13.41 38.64
C THR A 257 -5.69 -12.93 37.82
N ARG A 258 -5.21 -11.72 38.09
CA ARG A 258 -3.99 -11.15 37.48
C ARG A 258 -2.84 -12.16 37.56
N ILE A 259 -2.21 -12.46 36.43
CA ILE A 259 -0.91 -13.13 36.37
C ILE A 259 0.01 -12.30 35.46
N THR A 260 1.14 -11.97 36.07
CA THR A 260 2.31 -11.20 35.64
C THR A 260 3.13 -11.94 34.56
N GLU A 261 3.82 -11.18 33.69
CA GLU A 261 4.81 -11.59 32.65
C GLU A 261 4.28 -12.52 31.53
N GLY A 262 4.44 -12.26 30.24
CA GLY A 262 5.10 -11.23 29.44
C GLY A 262 5.13 -11.75 27.99
N GLY A 263 4.47 -11.08 27.04
CA GLY A 263 4.33 -11.57 25.66
C GLY A 263 3.40 -10.71 24.83
N GLN A 264 3.99 -9.95 23.90
CA GLN A 264 3.40 -8.90 23.08
C GLN A 264 2.47 -9.44 21.98
N VAL A 265 1.39 -8.72 21.71
CA VAL A 265 0.76 -8.60 20.38
C VAL A 265 0.55 -7.11 20.12
N VAL A 266 1.12 -6.67 19.01
CA VAL A 266 1.10 -5.32 18.43
C VAL A 266 -0.23 -5.11 17.67
N ASN A 267 -0.72 -3.87 17.66
CA ASN A 267 -1.85 -3.29 16.90
C ASN A 267 -3.18 -2.95 17.60
N GLU A 268 -3.24 -2.89 18.94
CA GLU A 268 -4.40 -2.25 19.63
C GLU A 268 -4.02 -1.20 20.68
N ILE A 269 -2.78 -0.70 20.70
CA ILE A 269 -2.39 0.33 21.66
C ILE A 269 -1.64 1.44 20.93
N ASN A 270 -2.37 2.45 20.46
CA ASN A 270 -1.87 3.81 20.31
C ASN A 270 -2.86 4.79 20.94
N HIS A 271 -3.45 4.42 22.08
CA HIS A 271 -4.18 5.35 22.94
C HIS A 271 -3.83 5.02 24.40
N GLY A 272 -2.88 5.79 24.94
CA GLY A 272 -2.78 6.06 26.37
C GLY A 272 -1.80 5.18 27.17
N ALA A 273 -0.56 5.66 27.29
CA ALA A 273 0.32 5.61 28.48
C ALA A 273 1.76 5.93 28.01
N ASN A 274 2.54 6.91 28.46
CA ASN A 274 2.53 7.86 29.57
C ASN A 274 3.56 8.97 29.25
N GLY A 275 3.39 10.15 29.83
CA GLY A 275 4.43 11.17 29.94
C GLY A 275 3.95 12.52 29.41
N ASP A 276 3.97 13.54 30.26
CA ASP A 276 3.62 14.91 29.91
C ASP A 276 4.39 15.40 28.67
N ILE A 277 3.86 15.17 27.46
CA ILE A 277 4.16 16.04 26.33
C ILE A 277 3.59 17.38 26.77
N ILE A 278 4.47 18.37 27.02
CA ILE A 278 4.06 19.74 27.33
C ILE A 278 3.35 20.27 26.09
N ARG A 279 2.04 19.99 25.97
CA ARG A 279 1.17 20.54 24.94
C ARG A 279 1.00 22.02 25.24
N VAL A 280 1.82 22.85 24.62
CA VAL A 280 1.57 24.29 24.61
C VAL A 280 0.47 24.54 23.59
N VAL A 281 -0.75 24.83 24.07
CA VAL A 281 -1.85 25.28 23.20
C VAL A 281 -1.49 26.67 22.69
N VAL A 282 -0.90 26.76 21.50
CA VAL A 282 -0.60 28.01 20.80
C VAL A 282 -1.40 28.03 19.50
N GLY A 283 -1.93 29.19 19.11
CA GLY A 283 -2.38 29.40 17.73
C GLY A 283 -1.20 29.26 16.75
N ASP A 284 -1.45 29.43 15.45
CA ASP A 284 -0.41 29.30 14.41
C ASP A 284 0.88 30.02 14.85
N PRO A 285 2.02 29.30 14.91
CA PRO A 285 3.22 29.88 15.46
C PRO A 285 3.69 31.02 14.54
N PRO A 286 4.12 32.16 15.11
CA PRO A 286 4.50 33.32 14.32
C PRO A 286 5.69 32.99 13.40
N PRO A 287 5.76 33.58 12.20
CA PRO A 287 6.88 33.33 11.28
C PRO A 287 8.21 33.78 11.89
N PRO A 288 9.34 33.13 11.53
CA PRO A 288 10.67 33.47 12.01
C PRO A 288 11.16 34.79 11.37
N VAL A 289 10.64 35.91 11.86
CA VAL A 289 11.02 37.29 11.50
C VAL A 289 11.94 37.90 12.55
N ASP A 290 12.75 38.89 12.20
CA ASP A 290 13.69 39.54 13.12
C ASP A 290 12.98 40.03 14.41
N GLY A 291 13.52 39.64 15.56
CA GLY A 291 12.93 39.88 16.89
C GLY A 291 11.78 38.95 17.27
N GLY A 292 11.36 38.04 16.38
CA GLY A 292 10.34 37.02 16.64
C GLY A 292 10.88 35.83 17.44
N GLU A 293 10.00 35.20 18.22
CA GLU A 293 10.31 33.99 18.99
C GLU A 293 9.71 32.74 18.32
N VAL A 294 10.49 31.67 18.33
CA VAL A 294 10.16 30.35 17.79
C VAL A 294 10.33 29.33 18.91
N VAL A 295 9.28 28.61 19.24
CA VAL A 295 9.28 27.58 20.28
C VAL A 295 9.53 26.23 19.62
N MET A 296 10.73 25.67 19.80
CA MET A 296 11.18 24.45 19.14
C MET A 296 11.08 23.25 20.07
N ARG A 297 10.74 22.07 19.52
CA ARG A 297 11.01 20.79 20.18
C ARG A 297 12.47 20.43 19.94
N VAL A 298 13.17 20.03 21.00
CA VAL A 298 14.59 19.68 20.96
C VAL A 298 14.78 18.30 21.59
N LEU A 299 15.33 17.39 20.79
CA LEU A 299 15.65 16.02 21.14
C LEU A 299 17.16 15.89 21.33
N THR A 300 17.59 15.37 22.47
CA THR A 300 19.00 15.12 22.79
C THR A 300 19.23 13.64 23.07
N ALA A 301 20.50 13.21 23.04
CA ALA A 301 20.87 11.91 23.56
C ALA A 301 20.79 11.90 25.10
N ALA A 302 20.14 10.88 25.66
CA ALA A 302 20.17 10.61 27.09
C ALA A 302 21.48 9.90 27.50
N SER A 303 21.77 9.86 28.81
CA SER A 303 22.90 9.05 29.34
C SER A 303 22.65 7.55 29.24
N SER A 304 21.39 7.14 29.10
CA SER A 304 20.98 5.75 28.91
C SER A 304 19.63 5.71 28.22
N TYR A 305 19.35 4.59 27.54
CA TYR A 305 18.07 4.35 26.89
C TYR A 305 17.63 2.91 27.13
N ASP A 306 16.40 2.74 27.57
CA ASP A 306 15.78 1.44 27.85
C ASP A 306 14.70 1.19 26.78
N PRO A 307 14.99 0.40 25.73
CA PRO A 307 14.00 0.14 24.68
C PRO A 307 12.78 -0.59 25.24
N ALA A 308 11.58 -0.25 24.78
CA ALA A 308 10.30 -0.71 25.35
C ALA A 308 10.11 -2.24 25.39
N PHE A 309 10.90 -2.99 24.61
CA PHE A 309 10.76 -4.43 24.42
C PHE A 309 12.07 -5.22 24.58
N GLU A 310 13.11 -4.57 25.09
CA GLU A 310 14.41 -5.21 25.29
C GLU A 310 14.72 -5.34 26.78
N THR A 311 15.44 -6.39 27.17
CA THR A 311 15.83 -6.64 28.57
C THR A 311 17.16 -5.98 28.94
N PHE A 312 17.73 -5.16 28.06
CA PHE A 312 19.02 -4.52 28.24
C PHE A 312 18.90 -2.99 28.13
N THR A 313 19.83 -2.30 28.77
CA THR A 313 19.97 -0.84 28.70
C THR A 313 21.09 -0.48 27.73
N VAL A 314 20.83 0.48 26.86
CA VAL A 314 21.86 1.11 26.02
C VAL A 314 22.52 2.23 26.82
N THR A 315 23.84 2.16 27.01
CA THR A 315 24.59 3.13 27.84
C THR A 315 25.17 4.30 27.05
N ASP A 316 25.08 4.26 25.72
CA ASP A 316 25.57 5.31 24.82
C ASP A 316 24.59 5.48 23.63
N PRO A 317 23.33 5.85 23.91
CA PRO A 317 22.26 5.79 22.91
C PRO A 317 22.46 6.76 21.74
N GLY A 318 23.12 7.91 21.97
CA GLY A 318 23.38 8.88 20.91
C GLY A 318 24.26 8.32 19.79
N ARG A 319 25.20 7.40 20.09
CA ARG A 319 26.02 6.71 19.09
C ARG A 319 25.18 5.92 18.07
N GLN A 320 24.00 5.48 18.49
CA GLN A 320 23.07 4.65 17.72
C GLN A 320 21.88 5.47 17.19
N GLY A 321 21.91 6.81 17.29
CA GLY A 321 20.84 7.69 16.82
C GLY A 321 19.59 7.70 17.71
N LEU A 322 19.67 7.13 18.92
CA LEU A 322 18.57 7.11 19.88
C LEU A 322 18.53 8.43 20.65
N ILE A 323 17.73 9.37 20.17
CA ILE A 323 17.51 10.70 20.77
C ILE A 323 16.04 10.93 21.13
N GLY A 324 15.79 11.65 22.22
CA GLY A 324 14.45 11.87 22.74
C GLY A 324 13.84 10.63 23.42
N GLY A 325 12.57 10.74 23.85
CA GLY A 325 11.80 9.64 24.45
C GLY A 325 12.10 9.35 25.91
N THR A 326 13.31 9.64 26.37
CA THR A 326 13.73 9.50 27.77
C THR A 326 13.49 10.81 28.54
N PRO A 327 13.14 10.79 29.85
CA PRO A 327 12.97 12.00 30.65
C PRO A 327 14.17 12.95 30.57
N GLY A 328 13.92 14.21 30.23
CA GLY A 328 14.94 15.25 30.10
C GLY A 328 15.72 15.24 28.77
N SER A 329 15.52 14.24 27.91
CA SER A 329 16.08 14.18 26.55
C SER A 329 15.15 14.76 25.48
N ASP A 330 13.92 15.08 25.85
CA ASP A 330 12.91 15.72 25.02
C ASP A 330 12.45 16.98 25.73
N ILE A 331 12.83 18.14 25.20
CA ILE A 331 12.61 19.44 25.82
C ILE A 331 12.02 20.43 24.81
N THR A 332 11.40 21.48 25.32
CA THR A 332 11.03 22.64 24.52
C THR A 332 12.00 23.78 24.79
N ALA A 333 12.49 24.43 23.73
CA ALA A 333 13.40 25.56 23.82
C ALA A 333 12.89 26.74 22.99
N THR A 334 12.95 27.94 23.56
CA THR A 334 12.63 29.18 22.84
C THR A 334 13.87 29.73 22.17
N PHE A 335 13.76 29.99 20.88
CA PHE A 335 14.76 30.63 20.07
C PHE A 335 14.24 31.97 19.55
N THR A 336 15.06 33.01 19.58
CA THR A 336 14.76 34.32 19.00
C THR A 336 15.51 34.47 17.68
N VAL A 337 14.82 34.96 16.66
CA VAL A 337 15.46 35.35 15.40
C VAL A 337 16.15 36.69 15.61
N THR A 338 17.45 36.75 15.34
CA THR A 338 18.32 37.91 15.60
C THR A 338 19.14 38.26 14.37
N GLY A 339 19.98 39.30 14.51
CA GLY A 339 20.94 39.67 13.46
C GLY A 339 20.28 40.15 12.17
N GLY A 340 19.10 40.79 12.24
CA GLY A 340 18.38 41.25 11.06
C GLY A 340 17.72 40.09 10.29
N GLY A 341 17.33 39.01 10.98
CA GLY A 341 16.72 37.83 10.35
C GLY A 341 17.70 36.78 9.83
N THR A 342 18.98 36.84 10.23
CA THR A 342 20.05 35.96 9.72
C THR A 342 20.61 35.00 10.75
N GLN A 343 20.14 35.08 11.99
CA GLN A 343 20.60 34.25 13.10
C GLN A 343 19.43 33.76 13.93
N LEU A 344 19.62 32.60 14.56
CA LEU A 344 18.70 32.01 15.51
C LEU A 344 19.44 31.81 16.83
N THR A 345 19.01 32.48 17.90
CA THR A 345 19.64 32.43 19.22
C THR A 345 18.69 31.84 20.24
N GLY A 346 19.10 30.79 20.95
CA GLY A 346 18.29 30.15 21.99
C GLY A 346 19.13 29.45 23.03
N THR A 347 18.49 28.89 24.06
CA THR A 347 19.16 28.18 25.14
C THR A 347 18.76 26.70 25.16
N VAL A 348 19.75 25.81 25.04
CA VAL A 348 19.58 24.35 25.08
C VAL A 348 20.47 23.80 26.18
N GLY A 349 19.93 22.97 27.09
CA GLY A 349 20.71 22.40 28.20
C GLY A 349 21.33 23.43 29.15
N GLY A 350 20.79 24.66 29.20
CA GLY A 350 21.35 25.77 29.99
C GLY A 350 22.47 26.57 29.30
N GLU A 351 22.82 26.23 28.05
CA GLU A 351 23.80 26.96 27.25
C GLU A 351 23.11 27.76 26.14
N THR A 352 23.51 29.02 25.94
CA THR A 352 23.06 29.82 24.80
C THR A 352 23.87 29.46 23.55
N ILE A 353 23.17 29.18 22.46
CA ILE A 353 23.71 28.91 21.14
C ILE A 353 23.14 29.93 20.14
N THR A 354 23.97 30.40 19.21
CA THR A 354 23.55 31.25 18.09
C THR A 354 23.96 30.59 16.79
N ILE A 355 22.98 30.21 15.97
CA ILE A 355 23.14 29.43 14.74
C ILE A 355 22.81 30.36 13.55
N PRO A 356 23.49 30.27 12.40
CA PRO A 356 23.03 30.97 11.20
C PRO A 356 21.61 30.54 10.82
N LEU A 357 20.81 31.45 10.29
CA LEU A 357 19.50 31.16 9.72
C LEU A 357 19.58 31.35 8.21
N PRO A 358 19.61 30.26 7.41
CA PRO A 358 19.66 30.39 5.95
C PRO A 358 18.39 31.05 5.42
N THR A 359 18.46 31.59 4.20
CA THR A 359 17.28 32.14 3.50
C THR A 359 16.38 31.05 2.92
N GLY A 360 16.92 29.83 2.77
CA GLY A 360 16.23 28.61 2.38
C GLY A 360 17.24 27.47 2.14
N GLY A 361 16.77 26.22 2.20
CA GLY A 361 17.61 25.04 2.07
C GLY A 361 18.43 24.75 3.32
N GLU A 362 19.53 24.01 3.14
CA GLU A 362 20.42 23.60 4.22
C GLU A 362 21.71 24.43 4.25
N ALA A 363 22.18 24.79 5.44
CA ALA A 363 23.47 25.42 5.66
C ALA A 363 24.22 24.70 6.79
N ALA A 364 25.50 24.40 6.56
CA ALA A 364 26.39 23.94 7.61
C ALA A 364 26.83 25.11 8.49
N PHE A 365 27.14 24.84 9.76
CA PHE A 365 27.65 25.84 10.69
C PHE A 365 28.66 25.26 11.68
N ARG A 366 29.46 26.17 12.24
CA ARG A 366 30.38 25.91 13.34
C ARG A 366 30.38 27.12 14.27
N VAL A 367 29.94 26.96 15.50
CA VAL A 367 29.70 28.06 16.44
C VAL A 367 30.19 27.72 17.85
N VAL A 368 30.40 28.75 18.67
CA VAL A 368 30.83 28.61 20.07
C VAL A 368 29.64 28.92 20.98
N THR A 369 29.32 28.02 21.91
CA THR A 369 28.23 28.21 22.88
C THR A 369 28.65 29.18 24.00
N SER A 370 27.70 29.63 24.82
CA SER A 370 27.98 30.53 25.95
C SER A 370 28.94 29.96 27.00
N THR A 371 29.13 28.65 27.05
CA THR A 371 30.07 27.97 27.96
C THR A 371 31.46 27.78 27.35
N GLY A 372 31.64 28.15 26.07
CA GLY A 372 32.89 28.02 25.35
C GLY A 372 33.08 26.69 24.60
N ARG A 373 32.08 25.80 24.59
CA ARG A 373 32.08 24.60 23.74
C ARG A 373 31.97 25.01 22.27
N THR A 374 32.67 24.29 21.40
CA THR A 374 32.49 24.44 19.95
C THR A 374 31.54 23.35 19.48
N VAL A 375 30.53 23.72 18.70
CA VAL A 375 29.59 22.80 18.09
C VAL A 375 29.56 23.01 16.59
N ALA A 376 29.38 21.93 15.84
CA ALA A 376 29.24 21.94 14.40
C ALA A 376 28.02 21.12 13.98
N GLY A 377 27.38 21.52 12.89
CA GLY A 377 26.12 20.93 12.49
C GLY A 377 25.54 21.54 11.22
N SER A 378 24.26 21.26 10.99
CA SER A 378 23.50 21.84 9.89
C SER A 378 22.15 22.37 10.35
N VAL A 379 21.66 23.35 9.61
CA VAL A 379 20.36 23.98 9.79
C VAL A 379 19.63 23.99 8.46
N HIS A 380 18.39 23.56 8.48
CA HIS A 380 17.51 23.47 7.33
C HIS A 380 16.33 24.44 7.51
N ARG A 381 16.08 25.29 6.51
CA ARG A 381 14.91 26.18 6.49
C ARG A 381 14.13 26.00 5.21
N ASN A 382 12.81 25.87 5.33
CA ASN A 382 11.90 25.93 4.20
C ASN A 382 10.91 27.08 4.38
N GLY A 383 11.12 28.16 3.63
CA GLY A 383 10.34 29.39 3.73
C GLY A 383 10.27 29.93 5.15
N ASP A 384 9.09 30.41 5.53
CA ASP A 384 8.79 30.93 6.86
C ASP A 384 7.96 29.96 7.72
N HIS A 385 7.88 28.69 7.31
CA HIS A 385 6.96 27.72 7.89
C HIS A 385 7.65 26.45 8.42
N PHE A 386 8.95 26.27 8.22
CA PHE A 386 9.68 25.13 8.76
C PHE A 386 11.16 25.44 8.99
N LEU A 387 11.68 24.95 10.11
CA LEU A 387 13.07 25.07 10.52
C LEU A 387 13.47 23.82 11.30
N ALA A 388 14.60 23.23 10.95
CA ALA A 388 15.22 22.15 11.71
C ALA A 388 16.73 22.38 11.81
N PHE A 389 17.36 21.89 12.86
CA PHE A 389 18.81 21.86 12.98
C PHE A 389 19.26 20.57 13.64
N THR A 390 20.49 20.18 13.34
CA THR A 390 21.22 19.18 14.14
C THR A 390 22.61 19.72 14.43
N TYR A 391 23.12 19.48 15.63
CA TYR A 391 24.54 19.73 15.93
C TYR A 391 25.14 18.68 16.84
N PHE A 392 26.48 18.65 16.79
CA PHE A 392 27.36 17.81 17.59
C PHE A 392 28.41 18.68 18.24
N GLU A 393 28.94 18.25 19.39
CA GLU A 393 30.13 18.87 19.96
C GLU A 393 31.36 18.51 19.13
N GLU A 394 32.26 19.47 18.95
CA GLU A 394 33.55 19.27 18.31
C GLU A 394 34.64 19.07 19.37
N ILE A 395 35.54 18.10 19.14
CA ILE A 395 36.66 17.85 20.05
C ILE A 395 37.68 19.00 19.93
N THR A 396 38.12 19.57 21.07
CA THR A 396 39.06 20.70 21.08
C THR A 396 40.48 20.31 20.60
N ALA A 397 40.83 20.62 19.34
CA ALA A 397 41.93 21.55 18.98
C ALA A 397 42.18 21.62 17.43
N PRO A 398 42.50 22.81 16.87
CA PRO A 398 42.43 23.10 15.44
C PRO A 398 43.80 22.99 14.73
N LEU A 399 43.79 22.88 13.39
CA LEU A 399 44.67 23.61 12.46
C LEU A 399 44.41 23.16 11.00
N LEU A 400 43.94 24.10 10.17
CA LEU A 400 44.14 24.15 8.70
C LEU A 400 43.32 23.20 7.80
N ILE A 401 41.99 23.30 7.72
CA ILE A 401 41.30 23.22 6.40
C ILE A 401 40.02 24.06 6.47
N PRO A 402 39.85 25.13 5.68
CA PRO A 402 38.52 25.67 5.42
C PRO A 402 37.80 24.69 4.48
N SER A 403 36.67 24.13 4.91
CA SER A 403 35.79 23.41 3.99
C SER A 403 34.99 24.43 3.17
N GLU A 404 35.15 24.38 1.85
CA GLU A 404 34.32 25.13 0.90
C GLU A 404 33.44 24.15 0.14
N GLY A 405 32.36 23.70 0.78
CA GLY A 405 31.34 22.86 0.17
C GLY A 405 30.08 22.73 1.03
N PRO A 406 28.86 22.68 0.45
CA PRO A 406 27.68 22.20 1.16
C PRO A 406 27.90 20.73 1.56
N GLY A 407 27.77 20.41 2.86
CA GLY A 407 27.87 19.04 3.39
C GLY A 407 29.19 18.67 4.09
N ASP A 408 30.16 19.57 4.21
CA ASP A 408 31.45 19.28 4.85
C ASP A 408 31.49 19.81 6.30
N ILE A 409 31.08 18.95 7.24
CA ILE A 409 31.10 19.22 8.69
C ILE A 409 32.53 19.00 9.20
N GLY A 410 33.38 20.01 9.08
CA GLY A 410 34.80 19.91 9.45
C GLY A 410 35.06 19.60 10.94
N GLY A 411 36.01 18.68 11.21
CA GLY A 411 36.56 18.34 12.53
C GLY A 411 36.09 16.99 13.10
N PRO A 412 36.85 16.32 13.99
CA PRO A 412 36.36 15.13 14.69
C PRO A 412 35.25 15.52 15.66
N LEU A 413 34.03 15.00 15.42
CA LEU A 413 32.84 15.27 16.20
C LEU A 413 32.66 14.24 17.32
N ILE A 414 32.09 14.67 18.44
CA ILE A 414 31.53 13.79 19.46
C ILE A 414 30.15 13.35 18.96
N VAL A 415 30.14 12.23 18.24
CA VAL A 415 28.94 11.67 17.58
C VAL A 415 27.91 11.08 18.55
N ASN A 416 28.25 10.99 19.83
CA ASN A 416 27.46 10.33 20.86
C ASN A 416 26.51 11.27 21.61
N GLU A 417 26.61 12.58 21.39
CA GLU A 417 25.75 13.59 22.01
C GLU A 417 25.02 14.47 20.96
N PRO A 418 24.33 13.86 19.96
CA PRO A 418 23.55 14.62 19.00
C PRO A 418 22.46 15.45 19.69
N THR A 419 22.25 16.66 19.17
CA THR A 419 21.07 17.47 19.46
C THR A 419 20.33 17.77 18.16
N PHE A 420 19.05 17.41 18.10
CA PHE A 420 18.15 17.69 16.98
C PHE A 420 17.03 18.61 17.45
N GLY A 421 16.85 19.75 16.79
CA GLY A 421 15.77 20.68 17.10
C GLY A 421 14.94 20.99 15.86
N PHE A 422 13.62 21.14 16.02
CA PHE A 422 12.77 21.53 14.90
C PHE A 422 11.51 22.28 15.34
N TRP A 423 10.96 22.98 14.35
CA TRP A 423 9.73 23.74 14.44
C TRP A 423 9.08 23.84 13.06
N GLY A 424 7.75 23.91 13.03
CA GLY A 424 7.03 24.26 11.82
C GLY A 424 5.63 24.75 12.10
N VAL A 425 5.03 25.36 11.09
CA VAL A 425 3.62 25.75 11.06
C VAL A 425 2.81 24.53 10.69
N ARG A 426 1.82 24.16 11.51
CA ARG A 426 0.93 23.02 11.26
C ARG A 426 0.34 23.08 9.85
N THR A 427 0.39 21.95 9.16
CA THR A 427 -0.34 21.79 7.91
C THR A 427 -1.81 21.57 8.20
N ASP A 428 -2.68 22.33 7.53
CA ASP A 428 -4.09 21.99 7.44
C ASP A 428 -4.24 20.72 6.59
N PRO A 429 -4.73 19.59 7.13
CA PRO A 429 -4.93 18.37 6.35
C PRO A 429 -5.75 18.62 5.08
N ASP A 430 -6.75 19.51 5.16
CA ASP A 430 -7.56 19.90 4.02
C ASP A 430 -6.68 20.55 2.92
N ALA A 431 -5.67 21.35 3.26
CA ALA A 431 -4.79 21.96 2.24
C ALA A 431 -3.95 20.94 1.45
N VAL A 432 -3.62 19.80 2.05
CA VAL A 432 -2.89 18.69 1.40
C VAL A 432 -3.82 17.83 0.54
N LEU A 433 -5.07 17.66 1.00
CA LEU A 433 -6.05 16.72 0.47
C LEU A 433 -7.06 17.37 -0.51
N VAL A 434 -7.23 18.69 -0.54
CA VAL A 434 -8.29 19.40 -1.29
C VAL A 434 -8.03 19.58 -2.80
N ALA A 435 -6.89 19.13 -3.34
CA ALA A 435 -6.55 19.34 -4.76
C ALA A 435 -7.41 18.56 -5.80
N GLY A 436 -8.51 17.90 -5.39
CA GLY A 436 -9.55 17.39 -6.29
C GLY A 436 -9.15 16.20 -7.17
N ALA A 437 -7.90 15.73 -7.08
CA ALA A 437 -7.39 14.54 -7.74
C ALA A 437 -6.43 13.83 -6.78
N ASN A 438 -6.33 12.51 -6.88
CA ASN A 438 -5.27 11.79 -6.16
C ASN A 438 -3.91 12.35 -6.63
N GLN A 439 -2.99 12.56 -5.69
CA GLN A 439 -1.67 13.12 -5.95
C GLN A 439 -0.58 12.14 -5.54
N ILE A 440 0.44 12.05 -6.39
CA ILE A 440 1.74 11.53 -5.99
C ILE A 440 2.60 12.70 -5.57
N ARG A 441 3.05 12.68 -4.32
CA ARG A 441 4.02 13.65 -3.81
C ARG A 441 5.35 12.94 -3.65
N ARG A 442 6.40 13.55 -4.19
CA ARG A 442 7.77 13.10 -4.03
C ARG A 442 8.41 14.01 -2.98
N TYR A 443 8.92 13.42 -1.91
CA TYR A 443 9.72 14.07 -0.90
C TYR A 443 11.17 13.61 -1.02
N HIS A 444 12.10 14.54 -0.88
CA HIS A 444 13.49 14.25 -0.62
C HIS A 444 13.68 14.15 0.89
N LEU A 445 14.33 13.08 1.35
CA LEU A 445 14.70 12.92 2.75
C LEU A 445 16.15 13.36 2.93
N SER A 446 16.42 14.15 3.97
CA SER A 446 17.78 14.45 4.38
C SER A 446 18.52 13.15 4.75
N SER A 447 19.83 13.13 4.59
CA SER A 447 20.64 12.08 5.22
C SER A 447 20.44 12.10 6.73
N ASP A 448 20.60 10.93 7.36
CA ASP A 448 20.58 10.86 8.81
C ASP A 448 21.80 11.60 9.39
N PRO A 449 21.62 12.56 10.30
CA PRO A 449 22.72 13.40 10.74
C PRO A 449 23.77 12.64 11.56
N VAL A 450 23.39 11.56 12.25
CA VAL A 450 24.32 10.70 12.99
C VAL A 450 25.16 9.87 12.02
N HIS A 451 24.57 9.36 10.92
CA HIS A 451 25.35 8.73 9.84
C HIS A 451 26.34 9.71 9.20
N VAL A 452 25.91 10.95 8.91
CA VAL A 452 26.79 11.99 8.34
C VAL A 452 27.95 12.28 9.29
N ALA A 453 27.67 12.48 10.59
CA ALA A 453 28.69 12.78 11.58
C ALA A 453 29.70 11.64 11.78
N ARG A 454 29.27 10.37 11.61
CA ARG A 454 30.12 9.18 11.77
C ARG A 454 30.94 8.86 10.53
N THR A 455 30.34 8.97 9.34
CA THR A 455 30.96 8.55 8.08
C THR A 455 31.60 9.70 7.30
N GLY A 456 31.29 10.95 7.68
CA GLY A 456 31.71 12.17 6.99
C GLY A 456 30.98 12.42 5.67
N ILE A 457 29.93 11.66 5.35
CA ILE A 457 29.23 11.72 4.06
C ILE A 457 27.72 11.61 4.25
N GLY A 458 26.96 12.35 3.42
CA GLY A 458 25.53 12.12 3.24
C GLY A 458 25.27 10.91 2.33
N HIS A 459 24.25 10.13 2.64
CA HIS A 459 23.78 9.02 1.81
C HIS A 459 22.27 8.78 1.97
N ASP A 460 21.71 8.06 1.00
CA ASP A 460 20.27 7.79 0.91
C ASP A 460 19.86 6.39 1.38
N LEU A 461 20.75 5.63 2.02
CA LEU A 461 20.36 4.38 2.70
C LEU A 461 19.59 4.68 4.00
N TYR A 462 18.31 5.02 3.84
CA TYR A 462 17.44 5.49 4.92
C TYR A 462 17.13 4.41 5.95
N PHE A 463 16.86 4.85 7.20
CA PHE A 463 16.47 4.00 8.33
C PHE A 463 17.47 2.89 8.68
N LEU A 464 18.74 3.06 8.32
CA LEU A 464 19.81 2.13 8.65
C LEU A 464 20.33 2.37 10.07
N ASN A 465 20.76 1.31 10.75
CA ASN A 465 21.52 1.44 11.99
C ASN A 465 22.86 2.20 11.72
N PRO A 466 23.18 3.28 12.46
CA PRO A 466 24.44 4.02 12.30
C PRO A 466 25.72 3.16 12.37
N LEU A 467 25.69 2.07 13.14
CA LEU A 467 26.81 1.13 13.22
C LEU A 467 26.91 0.24 11.97
N ALA A 468 25.79 -0.06 11.33
CA ALA A 468 25.78 -0.79 10.05
C ALA A 468 26.32 0.06 8.89
N GLY A 469 26.06 1.36 8.91
CA GLY A 469 26.62 2.30 7.94
C GLY A 469 28.15 2.27 7.93
N GLU A 470 28.78 2.27 9.10
CA GLU A 470 30.25 2.14 9.22
C GLU A 470 30.78 0.83 8.62
N MET A 471 30.06 -0.29 8.85
CA MET A 471 30.47 -1.60 8.31
C MET A 471 30.39 -1.66 6.79
N LEU A 472 29.34 -1.09 6.19
CA LEU A 472 29.18 -1.03 4.73
C LEU A 472 30.20 -0.08 4.08
N GLY A 473 30.62 0.95 4.79
CA GLY A 473 31.66 1.87 4.38
C GLY A 473 31.19 2.96 3.41
N SER A 474 31.93 4.07 3.38
CA SER A 474 31.53 5.29 2.67
C SER A 474 31.39 5.11 1.16
N TYR A 475 32.24 4.29 0.54
CA TYR A 475 32.15 4.03 -0.90
C TYR A 475 30.84 3.33 -1.28
N PHE A 476 30.40 2.35 -0.49
CA PHE A 476 29.13 1.69 -0.73
C PHE A 476 27.98 2.68 -0.55
N LEU A 477 27.98 3.41 0.56
CA LEU A 477 26.92 4.36 0.93
C LEU A 477 26.72 5.49 -0.10
N GLN A 478 27.80 6.05 -0.68
CA GLN A 478 27.70 7.08 -1.73
C GLN A 478 27.07 6.58 -3.03
N ASN A 479 27.11 5.27 -3.27
CA ASN A 479 26.60 4.67 -4.50
C ASN A 479 25.18 4.14 -4.35
N VAL A 480 24.58 4.27 -3.15
CA VAL A 480 23.20 3.84 -2.91
C VAL A 480 22.25 4.54 -3.85
N ARG A 481 21.19 3.83 -4.25
CA ARG A 481 20.09 4.34 -5.05
C ARG A 481 18.83 4.33 -4.20
N THR A 482 17.90 5.22 -4.51
CA THR A 482 16.62 5.36 -3.79
C THR A 482 15.45 5.53 -4.75
N SER A 483 14.26 5.15 -4.33
CA SER A 483 12.98 5.42 -5.01
C SER A 483 12.43 6.83 -4.73
N ASP A 484 13.11 7.62 -3.90
CA ASP A 484 12.55 8.75 -3.15
C ASP A 484 11.42 8.35 -2.20
N PHE A 485 11.01 9.28 -1.33
CA PHE A 485 9.85 9.10 -0.48
C PHE A 485 8.59 9.54 -1.23
N LEU A 486 7.81 8.56 -1.67
CA LEU A 486 6.61 8.75 -2.47
C LEU A 486 5.39 8.60 -1.58
N THR A 487 4.47 9.55 -1.64
CA THR A 487 3.14 9.38 -1.04
C THR A 487 2.09 9.31 -2.13
N VAL A 488 1.13 8.40 -1.96
CA VAL A 488 -0.11 8.38 -2.74
C VAL A 488 -1.22 8.84 -1.83
N THR A 489 -1.76 10.01 -2.13
CA THR A 489 -2.81 10.65 -1.34
C THR A 489 -4.03 10.88 -2.22
N GLY A 490 -5.22 10.65 -1.67
CA GLY A 490 -6.49 10.96 -2.32
C GLY A 490 -7.26 12.02 -1.55
N PRO A 491 -8.27 12.67 -2.16
CA PRO A 491 -8.98 13.78 -1.53
C PRO A 491 -9.89 13.38 -0.36
N ASN A 492 -9.92 12.09 -0.01
CA ASN A 492 -10.60 11.55 1.15
C ASN A 492 -9.73 10.41 1.76
N PRO A 493 -8.97 10.66 2.84
CA PRO A 493 -8.14 9.65 3.50
C PRO A 493 -8.93 8.42 3.97
N ALA A 494 -10.19 8.61 4.39
CA ALA A 494 -11.06 7.53 4.86
C ALA A 494 -11.59 6.62 3.74
N GLU A 495 -11.53 7.05 2.48
CA GLU A 495 -11.97 6.27 1.30
C GLU A 495 -10.82 5.85 0.38
N ASN A 496 -9.65 6.52 0.43
CA ASN A 496 -8.55 6.29 -0.50
C ASN A 496 -7.32 5.63 0.14
N ASP A 497 -7.36 5.28 1.43
CA ASP A 497 -6.30 4.56 2.15
C ASP A 497 -4.89 5.08 1.78
N PRO A 498 -4.55 6.33 2.16
CA PRO A 498 -3.34 6.97 1.67
C PRO A 498 -2.11 6.25 2.22
N ARG A 499 -1.16 5.98 1.32
CA ARG A 499 0.05 5.20 1.60
C ARG A 499 1.30 6.01 1.32
N PHE A 500 2.40 5.59 1.93
CA PHE A 500 3.73 6.04 1.53
C PHE A 500 4.61 4.85 1.16
N LEU A 501 5.62 5.13 0.34
CA LEU A 501 6.63 4.19 -0.10
C LEU A 501 7.98 4.89 -0.17
N VAL A 502 8.99 4.27 0.43
CA VAL A 502 10.38 4.63 0.24
C VAL A 502 11.22 3.35 0.26
N ALA A 503 12.16 3.26 -0.66
CA ALA A 503 13.13 2.20 -0.68
C ALA A 503 14.50 2.73 -1.11
N SER A 504 15.54 2.12 -0.57
CA SER A 504 16.92 2.37 -0.94
C SER A 504 17.65 1.05 -1.07
N MET A 505 18.45 0.91 -2.11
CA MET A 505 19.09 -0.36 -2.43
C MET A 505 20.41 -0.15 -3.15
N LEU A 506 21.34 -1.07 -2.91
CA LEU A 506 22.53 -1.25 -3.73
C LEU A 506 23.01 -2.69 -3.66
N ILE A 507 23.37 -3.26 -4.80
CA ILE A 507 24.19 -4.47 -4.92
C ILE A 507 25.47 -4.05 -5.64
N GLN A 508 26.61 -4.21 -4.97
CA GLN A 508 27.89 -3.75 -5.49
C GLN A 508 28.97 -4.82 -5.30
N GLY A 509 29.82 -4.99 -6.31
CA GLY A 509 30.83 -6.04 -6.32
C GLY A 509 30.28 -7.37 -6.86
N GLN A 510 31.11 -8.40 -6.82
CA GLN A 510 30.84 -9.72 -7.39
C GLN A 510 31.43 -10.80 -6.49
N GLY A 511 30.80 -11.98 -6.48
CA GLY A 511 31.27 -13.12 -5.71
C GLY A 511 31.44 -12.80 -4.23
N ALA A 512 32.56 -13.25 -3.66
CA ALA A 512 32.87 -13.10 -2.25
C ALA A 512 33.01 -11.65 -1.77
N ASN A 513 33.32 -10.71 -2.66
CA ASN A 513 33.46 -9.29 -2.34
C ASN A 513 32.17 -8.49 -2.60
N GLN A 514 31.05 -9.16 -2.89
CA GLN A 514 29.79 -8.48 -3.12
C GLN A 514 29.18 -8.02 -1.79
N ALA A 515 28.95 -6.71 -1.70
CA ALA A 515 28.15 -6.09 -0.65
C ALA A 515 26.74 -5.84 -1.18
N SER A 516 25.74 -5.94 -0.30
CA SER A 516 24.37 -5.61 -0.66
C SER A 516 23.60 -5.04 0.53
N ALA A 517 22.71 -4.09 0.25
CA ALA A 517 21.79 -3.55 1.24
C ALA A 517 20.50 -3.16 0.56
N ILE A 518 19.39 -3.35 1.28
CA ILE A 518 18.08 -2.84 0.91
C ILE A 518 17.39 -2.36 2.17
N SER A 519 16.81 -1.16 2.13
CA SER A 519 15.90 -0.59 3.11
C SER A 519 14.58 -0.30 2.42
N VAL A 520 13.47 -0.66 3.04
CA VAL A 520 12.11 -0.48 2.52
C VAL A 520 11.23 -0.02 3.66
N SER A 521 10.42 1.01 3.42
CA SER A 521 9.30 1.35 4.28
C SER A 521 8.08 1.63 3.42
N ALA A 522 7.02 0.89 3.69
CA ALA A 522 5.70 1.12 3.13
C ALA A 522 4.71 1.11 4.28
N GLY A 523 3.82 2.10 4.32
CA GLY A 523 2.93 2.30 5.44
C GLY A 523 1.77 3.22 5.09
N GLN A 524 1.06 3.66 6.12
CA GLN A 524 -0.14 4.47 5.99
C GLN A 524 0.12 5.92 6.38
N ILE A 525 -0.71 6.79 5.82
CA ILE A 525 -0.91 8.15 6.27
C ILE A 525 -2.33 8.16 6.84
N TYR A 526 -2.52 8.67 8.05
CA TYR A 526 -3.85 8.72 8.67
C TYR A 526 -4.02 10.03 9.43
N GLU A 527 -5.27 10.39 9.69
CA GLU A 527 -5.59 11.54 10.52
C GLU A 527 -5.83 11.08 11.95
N ASP A 528 -5.11 11.69 12.89
CA ASP A 528 -5.40 11.64 14.31
C ASP A 528 -6.19 12.90 14.71
N GLU A 529 -7.21 12.73 15.55
CA GLU A 529 -8.11 13.83 15.96
C GLU A 529 -7.37 14.93 16.74
N GLU A 530 -6.28 14.59 17.45
CA GLU A 530 -5.49 15.51 18.25
C GLU A 530 -4.24 16.00 17.49
N ASP A 531 -3.54 15.09 16.81
CA ASP A 531 -2.18 15.32 16.29
C ASP A 531 -2.13 15.61 14.77
N GLY A 532 -3.26 15.51 14.06
CA GLY A 532 -3.37 15.81 12.62
C GLY A 532 -2.89 14.67 11.72
N LEU A 533 -2.31 14.98 10.56
CA LEU A 533 -1.82 13.95 9.63
C LEU A 533 -0.58 13.24 10.20
N VAL A 534 -0.68 11.94 10.45
CA VAL A 534 0.41 11.09 10.93
C VAL A 534 0.87 10.17 9.81
N ILE A 535 2.19 10.03 9.66
CA ILE A 535 2.83 9.09 8.75
C ILE A 535 3.38 7.96 9.60
N GLY A 536 3.00 6.71 9.31
CA GLY A 536 3.42 5.57 10.12
C GLY A 536 3.51 4.26 9.35
N GLY A 537 4.63 3.56 9.51
CA GLY A 537 4.84 2.25 8.91
C GLY A 537 6.08 1.55 9.46
N PRO A 538 6.34 0.30 9.06
CA PRO A 538 7.56 -0.40 9.41
C PRO A 538 8.76 0.02 8.56
N ARG A 539 9.97 0.07 9.13
CA ARG A 539 11.21 -0.19 8.36
C ARG A 539 11.38 -1.70 8.18
N ARG A 540 11.78 -2.11 6.99
CA ARG A 540 12.16 -3.49 6.64
C ARG A 540 13.37 -3.44 5.75
N GLY A 541 14.03 -4.58 5.61
CA GLY A 541 15.21 -4.67 4.77
C GLY A 541 16.30 -5.51 5.42
N GLY A 542 17.48 -5.41 4.83
CA GLY A 542 18.64 -6.09 5.32
C GLY A 542 19.91 -5.66 4.61
N PHE A 543 21.03 -6.16 5.09
CA PHE A 543 22.31 -5.96 4.45
C PHE A 543 23.21 -7.18 4.63
N ARG A 544 24.24 -7.23 3.78
CA ARG A 544 25.37 -8.14 3.84
C ARG A 544 26.60 -7.35 3.43
N VAL A 545 27.61 -7.30 4.30
CA VAL A 545 28.82 -6.47 4.11
C VAL A 545 29.74 -7.06 3.04
N SER A 546 29.83 -8.38 2.98
CA SER A 546 30.51 -9.13 1.93
C SER A 546 29.89 -10.51 1.76
N GLY A 547 30.28 -11.26 0.73
CA GLY A 547 29.83 -12.63 0.54
C GLY A 547 30.15 -13.56 1.72
N TYR A 548 31.16 -13.25 2.53
CA TYR A 548 31.54 -14.02 3.72
C TYR A 548 30.68 -13.73 4.95
N ASP A 549 30.07 -12.56 5.01
CA ASP A 549 29.34 -12.09 6.19
C ASP A 549 27.90 -12.62 6.18
N PRO A 550 27.31 -12.96 7.34
CA PRO A 550 25.92 -13.38 7.40
C PRO A 550 24.98 -12.27 6.93
N SER A 551 23.79 -12.64 6.48
CA SER A 551 22.74 -11.63 6.30
C SER A 551 22.28 -11.04 7.63
N VAL A 552 22.00 -9.75 7.61
CA VAL A 552 21.34 -9.03 8.70
C VAL A 552 20.00 -8.52 8.19
N LEU A 553 18.91 -8.86 8.85
CA LEU A 553 17.56 -8.41 8.54
C LEU A 553 17.05 -7.55 9.69
N TYR A 554 16.53 -6.37 9.36
CA TYR A 554 16.13 -5.38 10.35
C TYR A 554 14.65 -5.01 10.27
N ALA A 555 14.12 -4.60 11.41
CA ALA A 555 12.76 -4.13 11.59
C ALA A 555 12.74 -2.93 12.54
N GLY A 556 11.61 -2.28 12.67
CA GLY A 556 11.39 -1.13 13.56
C GLY A 556 10.32 -0.20 13.00
N PRO A 557 9.91 0.81 13.75
CA PRO A 557 8.92 1.81 13.33
C PRO A 557 9.56 2.94 12.50
N VAL A 558 8.85 3.42 11.50
CA VAL A 558 9.11 4.68 10.80
C VAL A 558 7.88 5.52 10.99
N SER A 559 8.00 6.59 11.76
CA SER A 559 6.87 7.47 12.07
C SER A 559 7.24 8.94 11.98
N SER A 560 6.27 9.77 11.62
CA SER A 560 6.43 11.21 11.75
C SER A 560 6.60 11.60 13.21
N VAL A 561 7.55 12.47 13.52
CA VAL A 561 7.82 12.97 14.87
C VAL A 561 6.99 14.24 15.11
N PRO A 562 6.17 14.31 16.19
CA PRO A 562 5.33 15.48 16.42
C PRO A 562 6.17 16.70 16.83
N GLY A 563 5.76 17.90 16.43
CA GLY A 563 6.30 19.16 16.91
C GLY A 563 5.97 19.42 18.39
N GLY A 564 6.42 20.55 18.93
CA GLY A 564 6.09 20.95 20.31
C GLY A 564 4.59 21.23 20.54
N ASP A 565 3.85 21.46 19.45
CA ASP A 565 2.40 21.65 19.42
C ASP A 565 1.62 20.35 19.15
N GLY A 566 2.30 19.22 18.93
CA GLY A 566 1.71 17.94 18.56
C GLY A 566 1.57 17.70 17.05
N SER A 567 1.80 18.70 16.21
CA SER A 567 1.62 18.58 14.75
C SER A 567 2.73 17.74 14.11
N HIS A 568 2.40 16.86 13.16
CA HIS A 568 3.40 15.99 12.51
C HIS A 568 3.84 16.44 11.10
N VAL A 569 3.01 17.22 10.41
CA VAL A 569 3.25 17.69 9.04
C VAL A 569 3.18 19.20 9.01
N PHE A 570 4.14 19.84 8.35
CA PHE A 570 4.40 21.28 8.41
C PHE A 570 4.43 21.96 7.04
N GLY A 571 3.96 23.21 7.03
CA GLY A 571 3.87 24.06 5.85
C GLY A 571 2.45 24.14 5.26
N PRO A 572 2.13 25.21 4.52
CA PRO A 572 0.79 25.42 3.97
C PRO A 572 0.29 24.29 3.07
N ASN A 573 1.18 23.49 2.47
CA ASN A 573 0.80 22.38 1.60
C ASN A 573 1.42 21.05 2.04
N GLY A 574 1.80 20.91 3.31
CA GLY A 574 2.52 19.73 3.80
C GLY A 574 3.86 19.56 3.13
N GLU A 575 4.60 20.66 2.99
CA GLU A 575 5.91 20.66 2.35
C GLU A 575 6.98 19.94 3.16
N ASN A 576 6.81 19.80 4.49
CA ASN A 576 7.82 19.22 5.36
C ASN A 576 7.23 18.32 6.44
N PHE A 577 8.01 17.35 6.88
CA PHE A 577 7.78 16.59 8.11
C PHE A 577 9.12 15.99 8.58
N VAL A 578 9.17 15.51 9.81
CA VAL A 578 10.34 14.81 10.35
C VAL A 578 9.98 13.35 10.55
N LEU A 579 10.75 12.42 10.00
CA LEU A 579 10.61 10.99 10.25
C LEU A 579 11.62 10.54 11.30
N GLY A 580 11.19 9.67 12.20
CA GLY A 580 12.02 9.03 13.19
C GLY A 580 11.54 7.63 13.55
N PHE A 581 12.07 7.12 14.66
CA PHE A 581 11.93 5.74 15.11
C PHE A 581 10.87 5.55 16.21
N GLY A 582 9.86 6.42 16.28
CA GLY A 582 8.83 6.34 17.34
C GLY A 582 9.30 6.86 18.70
N VAL A 583 9.86 8.07 18.72
CA VAL A 583 10.51 8.72 19.88
C VAL A 583 9.70 8.63 21.19
N GLY A 584 8.37 8.72 21.15
CA GLY A 584 7.52 8.74 22.36
C GLY A 584 7.30 7.38 23.04
N ASP A 585 7.38 6.28 22.29
CA ASP A 585 7.00 4.95 22.77
C ASP A 585 8.20 4.11 23.20
N LEU A 586 9.40 4.69 23.11
CA LEU A 586 10.68 4.01 23.26
C LEU A 586 10.84 2.78 22.35
N ASP A 587 10.06 2.72 21.27
CA ASP A 587 10.24 1.73 20.21
C ASP A 587 11.52 2.05 19.44
N THR A 588 12.17 1.06 18.85
CA THR A 588 13.47 1.23 18.20
C THR A 588 13.61 0.36 16.96
N GLY A 589 14.47 0.79 16.05
CA GLY A 589 14.98 -0.11 15.02
C GLY A 589 15.74 -1.26 15.69
N ASN A 590 15.53 -2.50 15.26
CA ASN A 590 16.26 -3.67 15.74
C ASN A 590 16.79 -4.53 14.57
N ASP A 591 18.05 -4.96 14.70
CA ASP A 591 18.77 -5.74 13.69
C ASP A 591 18.99 -7.18 14.14
N GLY A 592 18.80 -8.13 13.22
CA GLY A 592 18.95 -9.56 13.50
C GLY A 592 19.87 -10.21 12.49
N SER A 593 20.87 -10.94 12.95
CA SER A 593 21.84 -11.64 12.10
C SER A 593 21.48 -13.12 11.94
N ALA A 594 21.69 -13.65 10.75
CA ALA A 594 21.56 -15.08 10.45
C ALA A 594 22.55 -15.93 11.24
N ARG A 595 23.72 -15.39 11.60
CA ARG A 595 24.78 -16.10 12.33
C ARG A 595 25.25 -15.34 13.56
N GLN A 596 25.67 -16.09 14.59
CA GLN A 596 26.40 -15.58 15.76
C GLN A 596 27.92 -15.83 15.62
N PRO A 597 28.79 -14.92 16.11
CA PRO A 597 28.48 -13.67 16.79
C PRO A 597 27.79 -12.66 15.86
N LEU A 598 27.03 -11.74 16.45
CA LEU A 598 26.47 -10.61 15.72
C LEU A 598 27.61 -9.88 14.97
N PRO A 599 27.33 -9.27 13.81
CA PRO A 599 28.31 -8.41 13.15
C PRO A 599 28.63 -7.16 13.99
N TYR A 600 27.82 -6.89 15.02
CA TYR A 600 28.01 -5.85 16.00
C TYR A 600 28.87 -6.30 17.20
N GLY A 601 29.43 -5.33 17.93
CA GLY A 601 30.26 -5.60 19.10
C GLY A 601 29.47 -6.14 20.30
N SER A 602 28.16 -5.88 20.36
CA SER A 602 27.27 -6.23 21.47
C SER A 602 25.82 -6.43 20.99
N ILE A 603 24.98 -7.06 21.83
CA ILE A 603 23.53 -7.08 21.60
C ILE A 603 22.91 -5.67 21.69
N THR A 604 23.48 -4.80 22.53
CA THR A 604 23.02 -3.40 22.66
C THR A 604 23.17 -2.62 21.36
N ASP A 605 24.14 -2.99 20.54
CA ASP A 605 24.45 -2.34 19.25
C ASP A 605 23.43 -2.69 18.14
N THR A 606 22.53 -3.65 18.40
CA THR A 606 21.50 -4.08 17.43
C THR A 606 20.32 -3.13 17.36
N VAL A 607 20.13 -2.26 18.36
CA VAL A 607 19.08 -1.25 18.33
C VAL A 607 19.56 0.03 17.66
N SER A 608 18.65 0.79 17.06
CA SER A 608 19.00 2.06 16.41
C SER A 608 17.83 3.02 16.35
N GLY A 609 18.17 4.30 16.40
CA GLY A 609 17.29 5.39 16.01
C GLY A 609 17.80 6.04 14.72
N TYR A 610 16.98 6.92 14.17
CA TYR A 610 17.27 7.69 12.96
C TYR A 610 16.36 8.92 12.90
N MET A 611 16.83 9.95 12.22
CA MET A 611 16.07 11.18 11.99
C MET A 611 16.26 11.67 10.57
N HIS A 612 15.16 11.94 9.88
CA HIS A 612 15.16 12.44 8.51
C HIS A 612 14.20 13.61 8.38
N VAL A 613 14.67 14.73 7.84
CA VAL A 613 13.79 15.82 7.41
C VAL A 613 13.30 15.52 6.01
N ALA A 614 11.99 15.46 5.83
CA ALA A 614 11.37 15.33 4.52
C ALA A 614 11.05 16.73 3.99
N GLN A 615 11.38 16.97 2.72
CA GLN A 615 11.02 18.18 1.99
C GLN A 615 10.38 17.82 0.66
N VAL A 616 9.24 18.42 0.32
CA VAL A 616 8.55 18.17 -0.95
C VAL A 616 9.42 18.61 -2.13
N ALA A 617 9.65 17.69 -3.07
CA ALA A 617 10.38 17.92 -4.30
C ALA A 617 9.42 18.17 -5.48
N SER A 618 8.34 17.39 -5.57
CA SER A 618 7.31 17.58 -6.59
C SER A 618 5.94 17.04 -6.15
N VAL A 619 4.90 17.56 -6.80
CA VAL A 619 3.52 17.10 -6.65
C VAL A 619 2.97 16.88 -8.05
N SER A 620 2.49 15.67 -8.32
CA SER A 620 2.02 15.26 -9.65
C SER A 620 0.63 14.62 -9.55
N PRO A 621 -0.25 14.79 -10.54
CA PRO A 621 -1.51 14.07 -10.59
C PRO A 621 -1.27 12.56 -10.70
N VAL A 622 -2.03 11.75 -9.97
CA VAL A 622 -1.98 10.29 -10.06
C VAL A 622 -2.33 9.76 -11.45
N GLY A 623 -3.05 10.53 -12.28
CA GLY A 623 -3.32 10.15 -13.68
C GLY A 623 -2.07 10.01 -14.55
N GLU A 624 -0.91 10.53 -14.12
CA GLU A 624 0.39 10.33 -14.78
C GLU A 624 1.04 8.98 -14.42
N PHE A 625 0.46 8.25 -13.45
CA PHE A 625 0.96 7.00 -12.88
C PHE A 625 -0.02 5.87 -13.22
N THR A 626 0.38 5.00 -14.14
CA THR A 626 -0.49 3.89 -14.58
C THR A 626 -0.62 2.87 -13.46
N ARG A 627 -1.85 2.55 -13.07
CA ARG A 627 -2.18 1.59 -12.01
C ARG A 627 -3.27 0.65 -12.49
N THR A 628 -3.02 -0.63 -12.38
CA THR A 628 -3.90 -1.68 -12.90
C THR A 628 -4.25 -2.67 -11.81
N SER A 629 -5.53 -2.83 -11.49
CA SER A 629 -5.97 -3.97 -10.67
C SER A 629 -5.84 -5.26 -11.46
N ARG A 630 -4.99 -6.17 -10.99
CA ARG A 630 -4.62 -7.42 -11.69
C ARG A 630 -4.16 -8.49 -10.71
N LEU A 631 -4.17 -9.74 -11.15
CA LEU A 631 -3.63 -10.88 -10.43
C LEU A 631 -2.52 -11.51 -11.27
N LEU A 632 -1.34 -11.67 -10.69
CA LEU A 632 -0.19 -12.32 -11.32
C LEU A 632 0.14 -13.62 -10.60
N ASN A 633 0.62 -14.61 -11.36
CA ASN A 633 1.11 -15.88 -10.86
C ASN A 633 2.58 -16.08 -11.30
N GLY A 634 3.35 -16.88 -10.58
CA GLY A 634 4.74 -17.08 -10.93
C GLY A 634 5.57 -17.91 -9.95
N TYR A 635 6.84 -17.55 -9.85
CA TYR A 635 7.85 -18.33 -9.16
C TYR A 635 8.70 -17.45 -8.28
N ALA A 636 9.18 -18.03 -7.19
CA ALA A 636 10.17 -17.41 -6.34
C ALA A 636 11.29 -18.39 -5.99
N SER A 637 12.40 -17.83 -5.56
CA SER A 637 13.54 -18.55 -5.05
C SER A 637 14.28 -17.72 -4.01
N GLY A 638 15.05 -18.38 -3.16
CA GLY A 638 15.89 -17.71 -2.18
C GLY A 638 16.84 -18.68 -1.52
N MET A 639 17.91 -18.14 -0.96
CA MET A 639 18.85 -18.92 -0.16
C MET A 639 18.54 -18.71 1.32
N VAL A 640 18.10 -19.76 2.00
CA VAL A 640 17.74 -19.76 3.41
C VAL A 640 18.98 -19.98 4.26
N GLU A 641 19.34 -18.97 5.05
CA GLU A 641 20.38 -19.08 6.07
C GLU A 641 19.75 -19.50 7.40
N VAL A 642 19.99 -20.74 7.80
CA VAL A 642 19.40 -21.33 8.99
C VAL A 642 20.24 -20.98 10.22
N GLY A 643 19.73 -20.08 11.06
CA GLY A 643 20.49 -19.50 12.15
C GLY A 643 20.80 -20.44 13.32
N SER A 644 20.02 -21.53 13.50
CA SER A 644 20.35 -22.62 14.42
C SER A 644 21.53 -23.47 13.91
N ASN A 645 21.73 -23.54 12.60
CA ASN A 645 22.80 -24.29 11.94
C ASN A 645 24.03 -23.40 11.64
N GLY A 646 24.18 -22.29 12.36
CA GLY A 646 25.29 -21.36 12.15
C GLY A 646 25.22 -20.55 10.86
N GLY A 647 24.02 -20.40 10.28
CA GLY A 647 23.80 -19.62 9.05
C GLY A 647 24.16 -20.36 7.77
N VAL A 648 24.08 -21.69 7.76
CA VAL A 648 24.26 -22.48 6.53
C VAL A 648 23.18 -22.10 5.52
N ALA A 649 23.62 -21.84 4.29
CA ALA A 649 22.82 -21.35 3.20
C ALA A 649 22.26 -22.52 2.36
N VAL A 650 20.94 -22.65 2.31
CA VAL A 650 20.20 -23.75 1.65
C VAL A 650 19.26 -23.19 0.57
N PRO A 651 19.23 -23.74 -0.66
CA PRO A 651 18.40 -23.22 -1.74
C PRO A 651 16.93 -23.64 -1.59
N PHE A 652 16.03 -22.68 -1.66
CA PHE A 652 14.59 -22.93 -1.70
C PHE A 652 14.01 -22.29 -2.97
N TRP A 653 13.02 -22.93 -3.60
CA TRP A 653 12.32 -22.37 -4.76
C TRP A 653 10.91 -22.94 -4.97
N SER A 654 10.11 -22.24 -5.78
CA SER A 654 8.75 -22.61 -6.15
C SER A 654 8.73 -23.66 -7.28
N LEU A 655 7.76 -24.56 -7.29
CA LEU A 655 7.64 -25.59 -8.34
C LEU A 655 6.51 -25.34 -9.33
N THR A 656 5.46 -24.62 -8.92
CA THR A 656 4.29 -24.33 -9.75
C THR A 656 3.97 -22.83 -9.71
N PRO A 657 3.29 -22.28 -10.74
CA PRO A 657 3.02 -20.85 -10.81
C PRO A 657 2.09 -20.34 -9.70
N GLU A 658 1.24 -21.19 -9.12
CA GLU A 658 0.34 -20.83 -8.01
C GLU A 658 1.08 -20.62 -6.69
N MET A 659 2.32 -21.11 -6.58
CA MET A 659 3.13 -20.93 -5.38
C MET A 659 3.60 -19.49 -5.19
N LEU A 660 3.48 -18.62 -6.19
CA LEU A 660 3.56 -17.18 -6.03
C LEU A 660 2.31 -16.55 -6.65
N THR A 661 1.49 -15.92 -5.83
CA THR A 661 0.35 -15.11 -6.28
C THR A 661 0.54 -13.67 -5.82
N ILE A 662 0.33 -12.71 -6.71
CA ILE A 662 0.41 -11.27 -6.40
C ILE A 662 -0.86 -10.58 -6.89
N GLY A 663 -1.62 -9.97 -5.97
CA GLY A 663 -2.84 -9.22 -6.27
C GLY A 663 -2.63 -7.73 -6.10
N PHE A 664 -2.93 -6.97 -7.15
CA PHE A 664 -2.85 -5.52 -7.18
C PHE A 664 -4.23 -4.92 -7.04
N ASP A 665 -4.38 -3.96 -6.13
CA ASP A 665 -5.60 -3.20 -5.93
C ASP A 665 -5.34 -1.70 -6.16
N ALA A 666 -5.57 -1.25 -7.40
CA ALA A 666 -5.41 0.14 -7.78
C ALA A 666 -6.44 1.09 -7.11
N VAL A 667 -7.53 0.54 -6.53
CA VAL A 667 -8.54 1.32 -5.82
C VAL A 667 -8.04 1.66 -4.41
N ASN A 668 -7.47 0.68 -3.73
CA ASN A 668 -6.99 0.81 -2.34
C ASN A 668 -5.49 1.15 -2.23
N ASN A 669 -4.83 1.44 -3.36
CA ASN A 669 -3.38 1.71 -3.41
C ASN A 669 -2.54 0.61 -2.74
N SER A 670 -2.99 -0.64 -2.83
CA SER A 670 -2.40 -1.75 -2.09
C SER A 670 -2.07 -2.93 -2.97
N VAL A 671 -1.15 -3.76 -2.46
CA VAL A 671 -0.73 -5.00 -3.10
C VAL A 671 -0.64 -6.08 -2.02
N GLY A 672 -1.13 -7.27 -2.34
CA GLY A 672 -0.98 -8.47 -1.53
C GLY A 672 -0.20 -9.53 -2.27
N ALA A 673 0.61 -10.33 -1.57
CA ALA A 673 1.24 -11.49 -2.16
C ALA A 673 1.29 -12.67 -1.20
N ARG A 674 1.19 -13.88 -1.75
CA ARG A 674 1.49 -15.12 -1.05
C ARG A 674 2.51 -15.90 -1.84
N MET A 675 3.54 -16.38 -1.15
CA MET A 675 4.68 -17.04 -1.76
C MET A 675 5.03 -18.31 -0.98
N THR A 676 5.33 -19.38 -1.71
CA THR A 676 5.80 -20.65 -1.18
C THR A 676 7.10 -21.02 -1.87
N VAL A 677 8.14 -21.29 -1.08
CA VAL A 677 9.41 -21.84 -1.54
C VAL A 677 9.69 -23.14 -0.79
N LEU A 678 10.20 -24.15 -1.50
CA LEU A 678 10.37 -25.51 -1.01
C LEU A 678 11.85 -25.88 -0.94
N ASP A 679 12.22 -26.67 0.06
CA ASP A 679 13.50 -27.37 0.05
C ASP A 679 13.39 -28.57 -0.90
N THR A 680 13.76 -28.35 -2.15
CA THR A 680 13.64 -29.38 -3.18
C THR A 680 14.88 -30.28 -3.24
N PHE A 681 15.99 -29.87 -2.61
CA PHE A 681 17.20 -30.70 -2.53
C PHE A 681 17.30 -31.50 -1.24
N GLU A 682 16.34 -31.36 -0.31
CA GLU A 682 16.39 -32.00 1.01
C GLU A 682 17.72 -31.68 1.71
N ALA A 683 18.10 -30.41 1.67
CA ALA A 683 19.38 -29.90 2.16
C ALA A 683 19.27 -29.24 3.54
N ASP A 684 18.07 -28.88 3.98
CA ASP A 684 17.69 -28.68 5.38
C ASP A 684 16.99 -29.95 5.86
N ASP A 685 17.53 -30.60 6.89
CA ASP A 685 17.00 -31.87 7.40
C ASP A 685 15.69 -31.74 8.21
N HIS A 686 15.15 -30.52 8.37
CA HIS A 686 13.97 -30.26 9.19
C HIS A 686 12.89 -29.44 8.46
N LEU A 687 13.24 -28.60 7.49
CA LEU A 687 12.33 -27.64 6.88
C LEU A 687 12.00 -27.97 5.42
N ALA A 688 10.78 -28.46 5.19
CA ALA A 688 10.25 -28.71 3.85
C ALA A 688 9.89 -27.42 3.08
N ALA A 689 9.34 -26.41 3.76
CA ALA A 689 8.82 -25.21 3.08
C ALA A 689 8.74 -23.96 3.95
N LEU A 690 8.92 -22.80 3.30
CA LEU A 690 8.50 -21.49 3.82
C LEU A 690 7.28 -20.99 3.03
N VAL A 691 6.22 -20.63 3.76
CA VAL A 691 5.03 -19.96 3.22
C VAL A 691 4.97 -18.56 3.79
N LEU A 692 5.08 -17.56 2.93
CA LEU A 692 5.22 -16.16 3.32
C LEU A 692 4.06 -15.35 2.73
N GLY A 693 3.40 -14.59 3.62
CA GLY A 693 2.46 -13.56 3.23
C GLY A 693 3.14 -12.19 3.21
N PHE A 694 2.77 -11.36 2.23
CA PHE A 694 3.23 -9.99 2.11
C PHE A 694 2.07 -9.03 1.87
N GLY A 695 2.19 -7.82 2.42
CA GLY A 695 1.26 -6.73 2.20
C GLY A 695 -0.16 -7.06 2.64
N ASP A 696 -1.12 -6.56 1.89
CA ASP A 696 -2.54 -6.73 2.20
C ASP A 696 -2.97 -8.20 1.97
N SER A 697 -3.96 -8.68 2.72
CA SER A 697 -4.39 -10.09 2.60
C SER A 697 -5.05 -10.36 1.26
N LEU A 698 -4.65 -11.46 0.61
CA LEU A 698 -5.29 -11.93 -0.63
C LEU A 698 -6.52 -12.81 -0.36
N PHE A 699 -6.62 -13.42 0.82
CA PHE A 699 -7.55 -14.53 1.09
C PHE A 699 -8.48 -14.30 2.29
N THR A 700 -8.27 -13.22 3.06
CA THR A 700 -9.08 -12.89 4.24
C THR A 700 -9.49 -11.41 4.24
N THR A 701 -10.51 -11.05 5.04
CA THR A 701 -10.94 -9.65 5.17
C THR A 701 -10.10 -8.92 6.22
N GLY A 702 -9.39 -7.85 5.83
CA GLY A 702 -8.69 -6.91 6.72
C GLY A 702 -7.18 -6.74 6.42
N PRO A 703 -6.56 -5.60 6.81
CA PRO A 703 -5.14 -5.36 6.61
C PRO A 703 -4.31 -6.15 7.64
N ASN A 704 -3.78 -7.31 7.23
CA ASN A 704 -2.87 -8.13 8.05
C ASN A 704 -1.37 -7.83 7.80
N GLY A 705 -1.08 -6.84 6.94
CA GLY A 705 0.26 -6.39 6.57
C GLY A 705 0.28 -4.95 6.05
N GLN A 706 1.45 -4.47 5.60
CA GLN A 706 1.63 -3.12 5.06
C GLN A 706 2.16 -3.16 3.63
N SER A 707 1.53 -2.36 2.75
CA SER A 707 1.90 -2.26 1.33
C SER A 707 1.62 -0.84 0.80
N ALA A 708 2.18 -0.54 -0.37
CA ALA A 708 1.88 0.67 -1.12
C ALA A 708 2.02 0.43 -2.62
N LEU A 709 1.04 0.90 -3.40
CA LEU A 709 1.02 0.88 -4.87
C LEU A 709 1.00 2.31 -5.41
N ILE A 710 2.15 2.79 -5.91
CA ILE A 710 2.28 4.12 -6.55
C ILE A 710 1.93 4.03 -8.05
N ASP A 711 2.46 3.02 -8.73
CA ASP A 711 2.16 2.65 -10.11
C ASP A 711 2.49 1.17 -10.35
N ASP A 712 2.22 0.66 -11.55
CA ASP A 712 2.47 -0.74 -11.92
C ASP A 712 3.95 -1.18 -11.76
N ASP A 713 4.90 -0.23 -11.75
CA ASP A 713 6.34 -0.47 -11.60
C ASP A 713 6.90 -0.06 -10.22
N ARG A 714 6.14 0.67 -9.41
CA ARG A 714 6.58 1.25 -8.12
C ARG A 714 5.61 0.85 -7.01
N TYR A 715 5.94 -0.25 -6.37
CA TYR A 715 5.21 -0.75 -5.23
C TYR A 715 6.13 -1.50 -4.28
N ALA A 716 5.70 -1.68 -3.03
CA ALA A 716 6.36 -2.60 -2.11
C ALA A 716 5.36 -3.24 -1.17
N LEU A 717 5.72 -4.42 -0.70
CA LEU A 717 4.98 -5.18 0.28
C LEU A 717 5.91 -5.50 1.44
N THR A 718 5.42 -5.37 2.67
CA THR A 718 6.12 -5.82 3.86
C THR A 718 5.43 -7.05 4.44
N TYR A 719 5.66 -7.38 5.71
CA TYR A 719 5.12 -8.57 6.35
C TYR A 719 3.59 -8.66 6.29
N ASN A 720 3.07 -9.88 6.12
CA ASN A 720 1.71 -10.25 6.51
C ASN A 720 1.78 -11.44 7.47
N PHE A 721 1.52 -11.17 8.76
CA PHE A 721 1.72 -12.16 9.82
C PHE A 721 0.71 -13.31 9.73
N GLY A 722 -0.54 -13.01 9.37
CA GLY A 722 -1.64 -13.98 9.36
C GLY A 722 -1.53 -15.05 8.28
N GLU A 723 -0.73 -14.81 7.24
CA GLU A 723 -0.53 -15.73 6.11
C GLU A 723 0.86 -16.39 6.10
N THR A 724 1.71 -16.09 7.09
CA THR A 724 3.08 -16.59 7.17
C THR A 724 3.19 -17.80 8.09
N PHE A 725 3.79 -18.89 7.61
CA PHE A 725 4.14 -20.08 8.40
C PHE A 725 5.24 -20.89 7.69
N ALA A 726 5.84 -21.83 8.40
CA ALA A 726 6.75 -22.80 7.82
C ALA A 726 6.17 -24.22 7.95
N VAL A 727 6.68 -25.14 7.14
CA VAL A 727 6.28 -26.55 7.16
C VAL A 727 7.55 -27.38 7.36
N SER A 728 7.57 -28.22 8.38
CA SER A 728 8.66 -29.17 8.63
C SER A 728 8.56 -30.39 7.71
N ASP A 729 9.63 -31.18 7.65
CA ASP A 729 9.69 -32.39 6.81
C ASP A 729 8.70 -33.48 7.20
N ASP A 730 8.28 -33.52 8.47
CA ASP A 730 7.20 -34.39 8.94
C ASP A 730 5.78 -33.87 8.60
N GLY A 731 5.70 -32.68 7.99
CA GLY A 731 4.48 -32.01 7.59
C GLY A 731 3.81 -31.18 8.69
N ALA A 732 4.47 -30.96 9.83
CA ALA A 732 3.94 -30.08 10.87
C ALA A 732 4.01 -28.61 10.44
N VAL A 733 2.99 -27.84 10.86
CA VAL A 733 2.95 -26.39 10.62
C VAL A 733 3.63 -25.67 11.77
N ILE A 734 4.68 -24.92 11.45
CA ILE A 734 5.41 -24.08 12.38
C ILE A 734 4.88 -22.65 12.22
N ALA A 735 4.13 -22.18 13.22
CA ALA A 735 3.65 -20.81 13.26
C ALA A 735 4.78 -19.84 13.65
N PRO A 736 4.80 -18.61 13.10
CA PRO A 736 5.76 -17.61 13.52
C PRO A 736 5.50 -17.19 14.98
N ASP A 737 6.56 -17.09 15.78
CA ASP A 737 6.50 -16.63 17.18
C ASP A 737 6.83 -15.13 17.33
N SER A 738 7.18 -14.47 16.22
CA SER A 738 7.51 -13.06 16.15
C SER A 738 7.29 -12.52 14.74
N ASN A 739 7.17 -11.19 14.60
CA ASN A 739 6.93 -10.54 13.32
C ASN A 739 7.98 -10.97 12.28
N PRO A 740 7.58 -11.61 11.17
CA PRO A 740 8.53 -11.98 10.14
C PRO A 740 9.00 -10.69 9.49
N ARG A 741 10.32 -10.47 9.45
CA ARG A 741 10.91 -9.19 8.99
C ARG A 741 10.89 -9.08 7.45
N SER A 742 9.75 -9.39 6.86
CA SER A 742 9.61 -9.65 5.45
C SER A 742 9.44 -8.39 4.63
N TYR A 743 10.01 -8.41 3.43
CA TYR A 743 9.80 -7.41 2.39
C TYR A 743 9.77 -8.08 1.02
N MET A 744 9.08 -7.46 0.08
CA MET A 744 9.03 -7.83 -1.32
C MET A 744 8.91 -6.57 -2.17
N VAL A 745 9.78 -6.43 -3.16
CA VAL A 745 9.86 -5.25 -4.05
C VAL A 745 10.07 -5.69 -5.49
N PRO A 746 9.54 -4.96 -6.50
CA PRO A 746 9.91 -5.15 -7.89
C PRO A 746 11.31 -4.58 -8.16
N SER A 747 11.99 -5.13 -9.16
CA SER A 747 13.34 -4.69 -9.56
C SER A 747 13.37 -3.26 -10.10
N THR A 748 12.21 -2.74 -10.50
CA THR A 748 11.98 -1.38 -11.01
C THR A 748 11.88 -0.32 -9.92
N LEU A 749 11.63 -0.70 -8.65
CA LEU A 749 11.40 0.24 -7.55
C LEU A 749 12.63 1.14 -7.30
N VAL A 750 13.83 0.55 -7.29
CA VAL A 750 15.10 1.26 -7.08
C VAL A 750 15.98 1.13 -8.32
N ALA A 751 15.71 1.97 -9.31
CA ALA A 751 16.34 1.90 -10.62
C ALA A 751 17.89 1.90 -10.54
N GLY A 752 18.49 0.89 -11.16
CA GLY A 752 19.94 0.77 -11.30
C GLY A 752 20.71 0.29 -10.07
N ALA A 753 20.03 -0.03 -8.96
CA ALA A 753 20.64 -0.59 -7.75
C ALA A 753 21.32 -1.96 -7.97
N ASP A 754 20.86 -2.70 -8.99
CA ASP A 754 21.29 -4.06 -9.34
C ASP A 754 22.13 -4.12 -10.61
N ASN A 755 22.46 -2.98 -11.24
CA ASN A 755 23.16 -2.92 -12.52
C ASN A 755 24.47 -3.71 -12.55
N ALA A 756 25.18 -3.79 -11.41
CA ALA A 756 26.41 -4.54 -11.29
C ALA A 756 26.23 -6.03 -11.65
N LEU A 757 25.09 -6.63 -11.30
CA LEU A 757 24.76 -8.03 -11.59
C LEU A 757 24.62 -8.31 -13.09
N PHE A 758 24.09 -7.35 -13.84
CA PHE A 758 23.71 -7.53 -15.24
C PHE A 758 24.82 -7.17 -16.24
N THR A 759 26.06 -7.01 -15.77
CA THR A 759 27.20 -6.76 -16.66
C THR A 759 27.43 -7.96 -17.58
N GLY A 760 27.18 -7.80 -18.88
CA GLY A 760 27.28 -8.89 -19.87
C GLY A 760 26.09 -9.84 -19.90
N VAL A 761 24.96 -9.45 -19.29
CA VAL A 761 23.70 -10.20 -19.28
C VAL A 761 22.60 -9.37 -19.94
N SER A 762 21.83 -10.00 -20.82
CA SER A 762 20.70 -9.36 -21.50
C SER A 762 19.49 -9.32 -20.56
N ARG A 763 19.36 -8.25 -19.78
CA ARG A 763 18.19 -8.03 -18.92
C ARG A 763 16.93 -7.97 -19.79
N CYS A 764 15.93 -8.76 -19.43
CA CYS A 764 14.65 -8.65 -20.11
C CYS A 764 13.96 -7.36 -19.68
N THR A 765 13.52 -6.57 -20.65
CA THR A 765 12.65 -5.40 -20.44
C THR A 765 11.16 -5.77 -20.46
N CYS A 766 10.85 -7.07 -20.38
CA CYS A 766 9.55 -7.72 -20.54
C CYS A 766 8.39 -6.93 -19.89
N ALA A 767 7.74 -6.01 -20.62
CA ALA A 767 6.78 -5.04 -20.02
C ALA A 767 5.48 -5.65 -19.49
N PHE A 768 5.22 -6.93 -19.77
CA PHE A 768 4.03 -7.67 -19.31
C PHE A 768 4.38 -8.70 -18.22
N LEU A 769 5.63 -8.72 -17.77
CA LEU A 769 6.13 -9.58 -16.71
C LEU A 769 6.75 -8.72 -15.62
N GLU A 770 6.64 -9.19 -14.39
CA GLU A 770 7.21 -8.56 -13.22
C GLU A 770 8.29 -9.45 -12.62
N TRP A 771 9.33 -8.86 -12.07
CA TRP A 771 10.33 -9.58 -11.27
C TRP A 771 11.01 -8.66 -10.28
N GLY A 772 11.55 -9.22 -9.20
CA GLY A 772 12.22 -8.43 -8.19
C GLY A 772 12.84 -9.24 -7.06
N TYR A 773 12.94 -8.59 -5.90
CA TYR A 773 13.63 -9.11 -4.73
C TYR A 773 12.68 -9.26 -3.54
N TRP A 774 12.99 -10.21 -2.67
CA TRP A 774 12.30 -10.39 -1.40
C TRP A 774 13.29 -10.78 -0.30
N GLY A 775 12.88 -10.63 0.94
CA GLY A 775 13.63 -11.13 2.08
C GLY A 775 12.73 -11.40 3.27
N THR A 776 13.24 -12.14 4.23
CA THR A 776 12.53 -12.47 5.46
C THR A 776 13.50 -12.82 6.58
N ARG A 777 13.04 -12.62 7.82
CA ARG A 777 13.51 -13.38 8.97
C ARG A 777 12.28 -14.08 9.54
N PHE A 778 12.17 -15.38 9.32
CA PHE A 778 11.20 -16.21 10.00
C PHE A 778 11.77 -16.70 11.33
N ARG A 779 10.93 -16.78 12.36
CA ARG A 779 11.25 -17.38 13.65
C ARG A 779 10.03 -18.14 14.14
N GLY A 780 10.22 -19.38 14.57
CA GLY A 780 9.17 -20.24 15.07
C GLY A 780 9.72 -21.37 15.91
N GLN A 781 8.84 -22.00 16.69
CA GLN A 781 9.17 -23.17 17.49
C GLN A 781 8.92 -24.44 16.68
N ASP A 782 9.99 -25.11 16.30
CA ASP A 782 9.94 -26.43 15.72
C ASP A 782 10.03 -27.48 16.83
N VAL A 783 8.89 -28.09 17.14
CA VAL A 783 8.76 -29.15 18.16
C VAL A 783 8.57 -30.52 17.52
N SER A 784 8.70 -30.61 16.20
CA SER A 784 8.45 -31.83 15.43
C SER A 784 9.48 -32.94 15.71
N GLU A 785 10.66 -32.59 16.25
CA GLU A 785 11.73 -33.56 16.49
C GLU A 785 12.31 -33.54 17.92
N THR A 786 12.55 -34.73 18.48
CA THR A 786 13.14 -34.97 19.81
C THR A 786 14.69 -34.95 19.80
N ALA A 787 15.30 -34.04 19.05
CA ALA A 787 16.76 -33.90 18.92
C ALA A 787 17.33 -32.88 19.95
N PRO A 788 18.64 -32.90 20.28
CA PRO A 788 19.23 -32.09 21.36
C PRO A 788 19.50 -30.61 21.00
N PHE A 789 18.82 -30.07 19.98
CA PHE A 789 19.06 -28.72 19.44
C PHE A 789 18.05 -27.69 19.95
N ASP A 790 18.32 -26.41 19.71
CA ASP A 790 17.39 -25.32 20.03
C ASP A 790 16.13 -25.47 19.17
N PRO A 791 14.95 -25.73 19.76
CA PRO A 791 13.69 -25.85 19.00
C PRO A 791 13.30 -24.52 18.34
N GLN A 792 13.97 -23.42 18.69
CA GLN A 792 13.75 -22.14 18.07
C GLN A 792 14.51 -22.00 16.74
N ARG A 793 13.82 -22.26 15.62
CA ARG A 793 14.35 -22.01 14.28
C ARG A 793 14.35 -20.50 13.98
N ARG A 794 15.37 -20.07 13.24
CA ARG A 794 15.53 -18.69 12.74
C ARG A 794 16.02 -18.75 11.31
N ASP A 795 15.13 -18.54 10.36
CA ASP A 795 15.44 -18.66 8.93
C ASP A 795 15.52 -17.28 8.30
N PHE A 796 16.65 -17.00 7.66
CA PHE A 796 16.90 -15.72 7.03
C PHE A 796 16.99 -15.88 5.51
N VAL A 797 16.37 -14.96 4.79
CA VAL A 797 16.59 -14.80 3.35
C VAL A 797 16.84 -13.33 3.09
N HIS A 798 18.00 -13.00 2.53
CA HIS A 798 18.34 -11.66 2.09
C HIS A 798 18.44 -11.64 0.58
N LEU A 799 17.62 -10.81 -0.06
CA LEU A 799 17.55 -10.67 -1.51
C LEU A 799 17.37 -12.02 -2.25
N GLY A 800 16.35 -12.77 -1.85
CA GLY A 800 15.76 -13.80 -2.71
C GLY A 800 15.11 -13.15 -3.94
N THR A 801 14.84 -13.92 -4.98
CA THR A 801 14.31 -13.41 -6.26
C THR A 801 12.94 -13.97 -6.58
N TRP A 802 12.12 -13.21 -7.28
CA TRP A 802 10.79 -13.64 -7.72
C TRP A 802 10.50 -13.14 -9.14
N ALA A 803 9.65 -13.86 -9.88
CA ALA A 803 9.18 -13.49 -11.22
C ALA A 803 7.73 -13.94 -11.42
N ALA A 804 6.88 -13.07 -11.96
CA ALA A 804 5.46 -13.32 -12.13
C ALA A 804 4.89 -12.66 -13.40
N GLY A 805 3.72 -13.13 -13.83
CA GLY A 805 2.94 -12.47 -14.87
C GLY A 805 1.55 -13.09 -15.02
N ASP A 806 0.84 -12.73 -16.08
CA ASP A 806 -0.46 -13.32 -16.42
C ASP A 806 -0.26 -14.71 -17.06
N VAL A 807 -0.08 -15.72 -16.22
CA VAL A 807 0.18 -17.10 -16.66
C VAL A 807 -1.02 -17.66 -17.41
N SER A 808 -0.80 -18.13 -18.64
CA SER A 808 -1.86 -18.73 -19.44
C SER A 808 -2.28 -20.09 -18.89
N THR A 809 -3.52 -20.49 -19.14
CA THR A 809 -3.95 -21.87 -18.87
C THR A 809 -3.35 -22.84 -19.87
N PHE A 810 -3.27 -24.12 -19.51
CA PHE A 810 -2.78 -25.17 -20.41
C PHE A 810 -3.57 -25.25 -21.72
N GLY A 811 -4.90 -25.04 -21.65
CA GLY A 811 -5.79 -25.08 -22.82
C GLY A 811 -5.63 -23.92 -23.79
N GLU A 812 -5.08 -22.79 -23.34
CA GLU A 812 -4.86 -21.60 -24.17
C GLU A 812 -3.55 -21.68 -24.97
N LEU A 813 -2.64 -22.58 -24.60
CA LEU A 813 -1.34 -22.68 -25.27
C LEU A 813 -1.49 -23.13 -26.74
N PRO A 814 -0.64 -22.62 -27.65
CA PRO A 814 -0.60 -23.09 -29.02
C PRO A 814 -0.47 -24.62 -29.11
N THR A 815 -1.06 -25.22 -30.14
CA THR A 815 -1.00 -26.67 -30.39
C THR A 815 -0.07 -27.03 -31.55
N VAL A 816 0.49 -26.02 -32.22
CA VAL A 816 1.41 -26.14 -33.35
C VAL A 816 2.41 -24.98 -33.34
N GLY A 817 3.53 -25.14 -34.04
CA GLY A 817 4.55 -24.11 -34.18
C GLY A 817 5.61 -24.15 -33.08
N SER A 818 6.64 -23.33 -33.24
CA SER A 818 7.73 -23.20 -32.28
C SER A 818 8.01 -21.74 -31.96
N ALA A 819 8.58 -21.51 -30.78
CA ALA A 819 9.00 -20.20 -30.30
C ALA A 819 10.38 -20.29 -29.64
N SER A 820 11.14 -19.21 -29.73
CA SER A 820 12.37 -19.01 -28.96
C SER A 820 12.12 -17.91 -27.95
N TYR A 821 12.75 -17.97 -26.78
CA TYR A 821 12.65 -16.94 -25.75
C TYR A 821 14.04 -16.58 -25.28
N ALA A 822 14.28 -15.29 -25.06
CA ALA A 822 15.52 -14.77 -24.54
C ALA A 822 15.27 -13.79 -23.39
N GLY A 823 16.18 -13.79 -22.42
CA GLY A 823 16.16 -12.87 -21.30
C GLY A 823 17.26 -13.20 -20.31
N HIS A 824 16.92 -13.24 -19.02
CA HIS A 824 17.90 -13.40 -17.96
C HIS A 824 17.47 -14.42 -16.91
N ALA A 825 18.48 -14.95 -16.22
CA ALA A 825 18.38 -15.63 -14.96
C ALA A 825 19.01 -14.73 -13.89
N VAL A 826 18.41 -14.66 -12.71
CA VAL A 826 18.95 -13.90 -11.55
C VAL A 826 18.63 -14.66 -10.28
N GLY A 827 19.56 -14.69 -9.33
CA GLY A 827 19.37 -15.47 -8.11
C GLY A 827 20.55 -15.44 -7.16
N ASN A 828 20.50 -16.31 -6.15
CA ASN A 828 21.53 -16.46 -5.14
C ASN A 828 22.47 -17.62 -5.46
N VAL A 829 23.74 -17.46 -5.10
CA VAL A 829 24.79 -18.47 -5.14
C VAL A 829 25.29 -18.67 -3.72
N ALA A 830 25.45 -19.92 -3.31
CA ALA A 830 26.19 -20.32 -2.12
C ALA A 830 27.34 -21.24 -2.57
N ARG A 831 28.56 -20.96 -2.10
CA ARG A 831 29.70 -21.85 -2.39
C ARG A 831 30.76 -21.83 -1.30
N THR A 832 31.56 -22.87 -1.25
CA THR A 832 32.73 -22.94 -0.36
C THR A 832 33.99 -22.45 -1.08
N THR A 833 34.66 -21.45 -0.51
CA THR A 833 35.97 -20.95 -0.97
C THR A 833 37.08 -21.41 -0.02
N THR A 834 38.33 -21.10 -0.36
CA THR A 834 39.49 -21.32 0.52
C THR A 834 39.37 -20.61 1.86
N ASP A 835 38.71 -19.45 1.88
CA ASP A 835 38.59 -18.58 3.06
C ASP A 835 37.28 -18.80 3.83
N GLY A 836 36.41 -19.69 3.35
CA GLY A 836 35.14 -20.05 3.98
C GLY A 836 33.94 -20.07 3.03
N PRO A 837 32.74 -20.40 3.56
CA PRO A 837 31.50 -20.32 2.80
C PRO A 837 31.17 -18.88 2.45
N VAL A 838 30.63 -18.68 1.25
CA VAL A 838 30.17 -17.38 0.76
C VAL A 838 28.78 -17.49 0.15
N GLN A 839 28.01 -16.42 0.26
CA GLN A 839 26.73 -16.28 -0.42
C GLN A 839 26.60 -14.87 -1.03
N TYR A 840 26.12 -14.81 -2.27
CA TYR A 840 25.97 -13.57 -3.04
C TYR A 840 24.91 -13.74 -4.13
N LEU A 841 24.58 -12.66 -4.85
CA LEU A 841 23.72 -12.70 -6.03
C LEU A 841 24.54 -12.81 -7.31
N ALA A 842 23.97 -13.48 -8.31
CA ALA A 842 24.49 -13.56 -9.66
C ALA A 842 23.37 -13.45 -10.70
N ALA A 843 23.73 -13.09 -11.93
CA ALA A 843 22.84 -13.11 -13.07
C ALA A 843 23.52 -13.78 -14.28
N GLY A 844 22.71 -14.29 -15.21
CA GLY A 844 23.14 -14.96 -16.44
C GLY A 844 22.11 -14.79 -17.55
N ASN A 845 22.48 -15.14 -18.79
CA ASN A 845 21.56 -15.07 -19.93
C ASN A 845 20.68 -16.34 -19.97
N PHE A 846 19.36 -16.15 -20.06
CA PHE A 846 18.40 -17.23 -20.24
C PHE A 846 17.99 -17.34 -21.71
N ASN A 847 18.02 -18.55 -22.26
CA ASN A 847 17.54 -18.86 -23.59
C ASN A 847 16.69 -20.13 -23.56
N MET A 848 15.59 -20.14 -24.31
CA MET A 848 14.73 -21.31 -24.46
C MET A 848 14.24 -21.43 -25.90
N THR A 849 14.15 -22.66 -26.41
CA THR A 849 13.43 -22.95 -27.66
C THR A 849 12.40 -24.03 -27.38
N TYR A 850 11.19 -23.87 -27.90
CA TYR A 850 10.06 -24.72 -27.56
C TYR A 850 9.17 -25.00 -28.76
N ASP A 851 8.84 -26.27 -29.00
CA ASP A 851 7.89 -26.71 -30.01
C ASP A 851 6.55 -27.07 -29.35
N PHE A 852 5.50 -26.31 -29.67
CA PHE A 852 4.17 -26.46 -29.12
C PHE A 852 3.39 -27.66 -29.68
N GLY A 853 3.77 -28.16 -30.87
CA GLY A 853 3.24 -29.38 -31.45
C GLY A 853 3.86 -30.62 -30.82
N ALA A 854 5.19 -30.63 -30.67
CA ALA A 854 5.93 -31.71 -30.03
C ALA A 854 5.85 -31.68 -28.49
N ARG A 855 5.41 -30.56 -27.91
CA ARG A 855 5.39 -30.29 -26.47
C ARG A 855 6.73 -30.59 -25.81
N SER A 856 7.82 -30.14 -26.44
CA SER A 856 9.18 -30.31 -25.94
C SER A 856 10.09 -29.21 -26.45
N GLY A 857 11.19 -28.99 -25.76
CA GLY A 857 12.13 -27.92 -26.08
C GLY A 857 13.46 -28.06 -25.35
N THR A 858 14.27 -27.01 -25.42
CA THR A 858 15.53 -26.89 -24.68
C THR A 858 15.59 -25.54 -23.98
N ALA A 859 16.23 -25.50 -22.83
CA ALA A 859 16.54 -24.27 -22.12
C ALA A 859 18.01 -24.26 -21.67
N SER A 860 18.61 -23.08 -21.63
CA SER A 860 19.95 -22.86 -21.11
C SER A 860 20.06 -21.55 -20.34
N ILE A 861 20.88 -21.60 -19.31
CA ILE A 861 21.33 -20.46 -18.53
C ILE A 861 22.85 -20.38 -18.71
N THR A 862 23.34 -19.23 -19.14
CA THR A 862 24.75 -19.04 -19.48
C THR A 862 25.34 -17.84 -18.76
N ASN A 863 26.63 -17.91 -18.45
CA ASN A 863 27.37 -16.89 -17.71
C ASN A 863 26.81 -16.61 -16.30
N PHE A 864 26.10 -17.56 -15.69
CA PHE A 864 25.59 -17.41 -14.32
C PHE A 864 26.70 -17.78 -13.34
N ASP A 865 27.27 -16.78 -12.66
CA ASP A 865 28.49 -16.92 -11.85
C ASP A 865 29.66 -17.57 -12.63
N GLY A 866 29.78 -17.22 -13.91
CA GLY A 866 30.79 -17.77 -14.81
C GLY A 866 30.51 -19.20 -15.29
N ARG A 867 29.34 -19.77 -14.98
CA ARG A 867 28.95 -21.14 -15.34
C ARG A 867 27.83 -21.18 -16.37
N ASN A 868 27.76 -22.29 -17.09
CA ASN A 868 26.73 -22.58 -18.08
C ASN A 868 26.03 -23.89 -17.72
N PHE A 869 24.71 -23.95 -17.86
CA PHE A 869 23.94 -25.17 -17.66
C PHE A 869 22.67 -25.14 -18.50
N GLY A 870 22.19 -26.30 -18.91
CA GLY A 870 21.00 -26.42 -19.74
C GLY A 870 20.56 -27.85 -19.93
N GLY A 871 19.43 -28.01 -20.62
CA GLY A 871 18.90 -29.34 -20.89
C GLY A 871 17.55 -29.30 -21.61
N SER A 872 16.91 -30.47 -21.66
CA SER A 872 15.59 -30.62 -22.28
C SER A 872 14.50 -30.16 -21.34
N VAL A 873 13.50 -29.47 -21.89
CA VAL A 873 12.28 -29.05 -21.20
C VAL A 873 11.11 -29.85 -21.79
N LEU A 874 10.27 -30.41 -20.91
CA LEU A 874 9.11 -31.19 -21.29
C LEU A 874 7.84 -30.33 -21.32
N GLY A 875 6.82 -30.86 -21.99
CA GLY A 875 5.45 -30.35 -22.08
C GLY A 875 4.92 -29.67 -20.83
N PRO A 876 4.25 -28.52 -20.94
CA PRO A 876 3.34 -28.09 -19.91
C PRO A 876 2.37 -29.21 -19.55
N SER A 877 2.07 -29.35 -18.25
CA SER A 877 1.12 -30.34 -17.76
C SER A 877 -0.01 -29.68 -16.97
N GLY A 878 -1.16 -30.35 -16.85
CA GLY A 878 -2.33 -29.84 -16.12
C GLY A 878 -3.67 -30.10 -16.81
N SER A 879 -4.76 -29.70 -16.15
CA SER A 879 -6.08 -29.64 -16.79
C SER A 879 -6.14 -28.46 -17.77
N PRO A 880 -7.02 -28.47 -18.79
CA PRO A 880 -7.15 -27.34 -19.71
C PRO A 880 -7.43 -25.99 -19.04
N GLU A 881 -8.07 -25.99 -17.87
CA GLU A 881 -8.40 -24.81 -17.08
C GLU A 881 -7.31 -24.42 -16.06
N GLY A 882 -6.37 -25.33 -15.77
CA GLY A 882 -5.26 -25.08 -14.85
C GLY A 882 -4.16 -24.24 -15.49
N LEU A 883 -3.39 -23.53 -14.66
CA LEU A 883 -2.23 -22.77 -15.14
C LEU A 883 -1.21 -23.73 -15.75
N ASN A 884 -0.63 -23.31 -16.88
CA ASN A 884 0.39 -24.12 -17.54
C ASN A 884 1.67 -24.11 -16.71
N HIS A 885 2.35 -25.25 -16.59
CA HIS A 885 3.71 -25.31 -16.04
C HIS A 885 4.50 -26.44 -16.69
N PHE A 886 5.77 -26.19 -17.01
CA PHE A 886 6.72 -27.14 -17.56
C PHE A 886 7.87 -27.40 -16.57
N VAL A 887 8.56 -28.52 -16.79
CA VAL A 887 9.76 -28.90 -16.03
C VAL A 887 10.85 -29.34 -17.00
N GLY A 888 12.09 -28.97 -16.70
CA GLY A 888 13.27 -29.39 -17.44
C GLY A 888 14.44 -29.71 -16.52
N GLY A 889 15.23 -30.71 -16.89
CA GLY A 889 16.50 -30.97 -16.20
C GLY A 889 17.55 -29.94 -16.64
N LEU A 890 18.29 -29.40 -15.69
CA LEU A 890 19.47 -28.58 -15.94
C LEU A 890 20.73 -29.40 -15.63
N GLY A 891 21.72 -29.32 -16.50
CA GLY A 891 23.01 -29.91 -16.20
C GLY A 891 24.16 -29.25 -16.95
N ASN A 892 25.36 -29.55 -16.48
CA ASN A 892 26.61 -29.27 -17.19
C ASN A 892 27.53 -30.49 -17.08
N PRO A 893 27.76 -31.25 -18.17
CA PRO A 893 28.64 -32.41 -18.17
C PRO A 893 30.10 -32.09 -17.80
N GLU A 894 30.57 -30.86 -18.05
CA GLU A 894 31.95 -30.43 -17.77
C GLU A 894 32.18 -30.12 -16.28
N GLU A 895 31.15 -29.66 -15.58
CA GLU A 895 31.22 -29.24 -14.18
C GLU A 895 30.47 -30.17 -13.22
N THR A 896 29.89 -31.27 -13.72
CA THR A 896 29.06 -32.24 -12.95
C THR A 896 27.88 -31.61 -12.20
N LEU A 897 27.39 -30.45 -12.66
CA LEU A 897 26.20 -29.81 -12.08
C LEU A 897 24.93 -30.54 -12.50
N SER A 898 24.00 -30.67 -11.56
CA SER A 898 22.64 -31.14 -11.80
C SER A 898 21.62 -30.19 -11.16
N GLY A 899 20.44 -30.12 -11.76
CA GLY A 899 19.38 -29.27 -11.25
C GLY A 899 18.11 -29.36 -12.06
N VAL A 900 17.17 -28.49 -11.71
CA VAL A 900 15.82 -28.45 -12.29
C VAL A 900 15.47 -27.01 -12.63
N LEU A 901 14.80 -26.84 -13.78
CA LEU A 901 14.09 -25.65 -14.18
C LEU A 901 12.59 -25.95 -14.15
N THR A 902 11.83 -25.15 -13.43
CA THR A 902 10.36 -25.09 -13.49
C THR A 902 9.95 -23.76 -14.10
N GLY A 903 8.91 -23.75 -14.93
CA GLY A 903 8.48 -22.50 -15.55
C GLY A 903 7.11 -22.57 -16.20
N SER A 904 6.61 -21.42 -16.61
CA SER A 904 5.29 -21.24 -17.22
C SER A 904 5.39 -20.26 -18.38
N PHE A 905 4.59 -20.51 -19.42
CA PHE A 905 4.34 -19.53 -20.47
C PHE A 905 3.36 -18.47 -19.97
N VAL A 906 3.58 -17.24 -20.41
CA VAL A 906 2.87 -16.08 -19.90
C VAL A 906 2.25 -15.32 -21.07
N ARG A 907 1.04 -14.83 -20.83
CA ARG A 907 0.30 -14.03 -21.80
C ARG A 907 0.95 -12.66 -21.94
N GLY A 908 1.13 -12.24 -23.19
CA GLY A 908 1.51 -10.89 -23.53
C GLY A 908 0.61 -10.33 -24.64
N PRO A 909 0.84 -9.09 -25.10
CA PRO A 909 0.04 -8.43 -26.13
C PRO A 909 -0.13 -9.22 -27.45
N GLY A 910 0.82 -10.11 -27.77
CA GLY A 910 0.86 -10.91 -28.98
C GLY A 910 0.25 -12.32 -28.85
N GLY A 911 -0.08 -12.78 -27.64
CA GLY A 911 -0.70 -14.09 -27.45
C GLY A 911 -0.42 -14.76 -26.10
N PRO A 912 -0.94 -15.98 -25.89
CA PRO A 912 -0.90 -16.69 -24.60
C PRO A 912 0.48 -17.27 -24.23
N ALA A 913 1.48 -17.21 -25.11
CA ALA A 913 2.81 -17.71 -24.83
C ALA A 913 3.88 -16.76 -25.38
N GLN A 914 3.80 -15.49 -25.00
CA GLN A 914 4.75 -14.47 -25.46
C GLN A 914 5.94 -14.31 -24.50
N GLY A 915 5.77 -14.69 -23.23
CA GLY A 915 6.84 -14.69 -22.25
C GLY A 915 6.99 -16.02 -21.53
N VAL A 916 8.06 -16.11 -20.74
CA VAL A 916 8.34 -17.22 -19.84
C VAL A 916 8.79 -16.64 -18.50
N VAL A 917 8.20 -17.16 -17.41
CA VAL A 917 8.71 -16.99 -16.04
C VAL A 917 8.96 -18.35 -15.43
N GLY A 918 9.93 -18.46 -14.54
CA GLY A 918 10.28 -19.73 -13.92
C GLY A 918 11.25 -19.58 -12.76
N SER A 919 11.56 -20.69 -12.13
CA SER A 919 12.62 -20.80 -11.12
C SER A 919 13.50 -22.00 -11.40
N PHE A 920 14.73 -21.94 -10.91
CA PHE A 920 15.67 -23.03 -11.03
C PHE A 920 16.45 -23.23 -9.73
N GLY A 921 16.90 -24.46 -9.53
CA GLY A 921 17.90 -24.84 -8.54
C GLY A 921 18.95 -25.72 -9.19
N VAL A 922 20.23 -25.46 -8.95
CA VAL A 922 21.36 -26.28 -9.40
C VAL A 922 22.35 -26.49 -8.26
N SER A 923 22.95 -27.66 -8.19
CA SER A 923 23.98 -28.01 -7.22
C SER A 923 25.03 -28.92 -7.84
N ASP A 924 26.24 -28.89 -7.28
CA ASP A 924 27.22 -29.96 -7.53
C ASP A 924 26.95 -31.18 -6.63
N PRO A 925 27.52 -32.36 -6.93
CA PRO A 925 27.24 -33.57 -6.14
C PRO A 925 27.70 -33.50 -4.68
N GLY A 926 28.56 -32.54 -4.33
CA GLY A 926 29.10 -32.36 -2.98
C GLY A 926 28.45 -31.23 -2.19
N GLY A 927 27.48 -30.52 -2.77
CA GLY A 927 26.89 -29.30 -2.18
C GLY A 927 27.89 -28.15 -2.00
N SER A 928 29.06 -28.20 -2.64
CA SER A 928 30.11 -27.19 -2.46
C SER A 928 29.82 -25.92 -3.26
N TYR A 929 28.99 -26.05 -4.28
CA TYR A 929 28.40 -24.99 -5.07
C TYR A 929 26.92 -25.27 -5.27
N THR A 930 26.11 -24.29 -4.93
CA THR A 930 24.66 -24.34 -5.06
C THR A 930 24.15 -22.99 -5.54
N ALA A 931 23.18 -22.98 -6.44
CA ALA A 931 22.53 -21.77 -6.89
C ALA A 931 21.04 -21.97 -7.07
N THR A 932 20.27 -20.92 -6.79
CA THR A 932 18.83 -20.89 -7.00
C THR A 932 18.41 -19.50 -7.46
N GLY A 933 17.41 -19.42 -8.33
CA GLY A 933 17.06 -18.17 -8.99
C GLY A 933 15.76 -18.25 -9.75
N VAL A 934 15.38 -17.12 -10.34
CA VAL A 934 14.27 -17.02 -11.29
C VAL A 934 14.79 -16.78 -12.70
N VAL A 935 14.00 -17.18 -13.69
CA VAL A 935 14.21 -16.86 -15.10
C VAL A 935 13.06 -16.00 -15.61
N VAL A 936 13.39 -15.05 -16.47
CA VAL A 936 12.44 -14.21 -17.18
C VAL A 936 12.88 -14.11 -18.63
N GLY A 937 11.98 -14.41 -19.56
CA GLY A 937 12.25 -14.33 -21.00
C GLY A 937 11.05 -13.86 -21.80
N GLN A 938 11.33 -13.25 -22.95
CA GLN A 938 10.34 -12.87 -23.96
C GLN A 938 10.68 -13.52 -25.30
N GLN A 939 9.64 -13.73 -26.11
CA GLN A 939 9.73 -14.37 -27.43
C GLN A 939 10.54 -13.56 -28.45
#